data_AF-O13983-F1
#
_entry.id   AF-O13983-F1
#
_cell.length_a   1.000
_cell.length_b   1.000
_cell.length_c   1.000
_cell.angle_alpha   90.00
_cell.angle_beta   90.00
_cell.angle_gamma   90.00
#
_symmetry.space_group_name_H-M   'P 1'
#
loop_
_entity.id
_entity.type
_entity.pdbx_description
1 polymer ?
#
loop_
_entity_poly.entity_id
_entity_poly.type
_entity_poly.pdbx_seq_one_letter_code
_entity_poly.pdbx_strand_id
1 'polypeptide(L)'
;MSQTPIKKEESNDQDDKFEFKKYINEGKLPLKADNPKKKPQLGTIQANQPIPSIFDNLFNLFKVINTTYTFLYLRNSLTITFPLLNSSVKQSLKKELTIGDLSQLREICPQIIELNYKSLASLALEINKNVYTDLNPELYTGSTVSQSSEYVLVIELLETQERSSKRRRREGPTMKANIQRQKLDFNNLKKAIELRNQKFLQGIKEYIKKCQLTELDPTQQLLTQSRKNQPVPPDSPSIPNDSIENCNLNTKACSIEELLNEIASESSYEGQIVQEALHTYPAVEAQYGALSRPLSQELINALYTSRNIEKTYKHQADAINHLWNGFHVIVSTSTSSGKSLIYQIPILQSLLEDNQSTAFFVFPTKSLAQDQKKSLIDILSYMPTLKNIRVDTFDGDTPLESRESIIRSANIIFTNPDMLHQTILPNANRWYYFFKNLKLFVLDEAHVYNGIFGVHVAFVLRRMRRIAEYFGNSQYRFVSCSATIEDPLQHMKKIFGVDNIKLINYTSSPSGSKKFVMWNPPYVDPKHPDDGKKSAISEASKLLIKFAEKRVRTIVFCRVRKTCESLMRLVRQELKTKQKGDLLSKIQSYRAGYTVQERRKIESEMFNGKLYGIIATNALELGIDIGSLDAVITIGFPYSLSNLRQQFGRAGRRNKSSLAVYIVETFPVDQFYLKHPILIHTQPNAELTLDLTNEVLLASHLQCAAYELPINIRSDEKFFGNQIQDICEANLEMVEESYRPHPKYLPFPASQVRIRSVSEDMFTLVDVTNDKNVILELLEPFRVALTAYEGAVYVYQGKTFIIRLLNINKRIITAHQVDVEWSTLQRDFTDVDPVRSLMKKTMHGSTNIYFGAVKATLHVFGYFKVNKQKDILDVVDITDHPVEIDSRGFWIDVPWHIIEVLSLKKINGAASIHAAQHALLSLMPIFISNSGNDIRTECKAGEKEYKEAKSERRRPSRLIFYDNCGDSSGAGLCNKAYEHTDELITMAIERIESCDCKVREGCPGCITSSKFEGGVCSGEVLDKVGALILLKMLLCQHVNLDIYADGPEIDSYHALRTLIPSC
;
A
#
# COMPACT_ATOMS: atom_id res chain seq x y z
N MET A 1 -11.77 -1.73 44.60
CA MET A 1 -11.33 -0.80 45.66
C MET A 1 -10.55 0.33 45.03
N SER A 2 -10.66 1.54 45.60
CA SER A 2 -10.27 2.88 45.11
C SER A 2 -11.06 3.42 43.91
N GLN A 3 -12.08 4.20 44.27
CA GLN A 3 -12.98 5.01 43.44
C GLN A 3 -12.23 6.18 42.78
N THR A 4 -12.52 6.46 41.52
CA THR A 4 -12.26 7.78 40.89
C THR A 4 -13.61 8.40 40.49
N PRO A 5 -13.81 9.69 40.75
CA PRO A 5 -15.13 10.26 40.94
C PRO A 5 -15.83 10.60 39.63
N ILE A 6 -17.13 10.33 39.60
CA ILE A 6 -18.10 10.85 38.64
C ILE A 6 -18.12 12.38 38.79
N LYS A 7 -17.60 13.10 37.79
CA LYS A 7 -17.94 14.52 37.63
C LYS A 7 -19.39 14.58 37.14
N LYS A 8 -20.28 14.90 38.09
CA LYS A 8 -21.60 15.46 37.81
C LYS A 8 -21.38 16.82 37.15
N GLU A 9 -21.69 16.94 35.87
CA GLU A 9 -22.06 18.24 35.31
C GLU A 9 -23.44 18.56 35.85
N GLU A 10 -23.47 19.48 36.81
CA GLU A 10 -24.67 20.07 37.34
C GLU A 10 -25.37 20.86 36.23
N SER A 11 -26.62 20.45 36.03
CA SER A 11 -27.67 21.14 35.30
C SER A 11 -27.74 22.63 35.68
N ASN A 12 -27.46 23.49 34.71
CA ASN A 12 -27.96 24.86 34.64
C ASN A 12 -28.38 25.13 33.19
N ASP A 13 -29.37 24.34 32.71
CA ASP A 13 -30.17 24.66 31.52
C ASP A 13 -31.59 25.00 31.99
N GLN A 14 -31.73 26.17 32.61
CA GLN A 14 -32.96 26.93 32.68
C GLN A 14 -32.60 28.35 32.24
N ASP A 15 -33.42 28.90 31.33
CA ASP A 15 -33.29 30.22 30.70
C ASP A 15 -32.44 30.31 29.43
N ASP A 16 -32.82 29.54 28.41
CA ASP A 16 -32.83 30.04 27.02
C ASP A 16 -34.07 29.52 26.25
N LYS A 17 -35.24 29.82 26.81
CA LYS A 17 -36.51 29.90 26.07
C LYS A 17 -36.61 31.28 25.41
N PHE A 18 -35.76 31.58 24.42
CA PHE A 18 -35.86 32.82 23.65
C PHE A 18 -36.03 32.57 22.14
N GLU A 19 -37.23 32.94 21.66
CA GLU A 19 -37.59 33.37 20.30
C GLU A 19 -37.41 32.43 19.08
N PHE A 20 -37.99 31.22 19.10
CA PHE A 20 -38.31 30.48 17.85
C PHE A 20 -39.79 30.56 17.41
N LYS A 21 -40.66 31.24 18.20
CA LYS A 21 -42.10 31.42 17.88
C LYS A 21 -42.47 32.79 17.29
N LYS A 22 -41.52 33.69 17.06
CA LYS A 22 -41.81 35.03 16.51
C LYS A 22 -41.56 35.18 15.00
N TYR A 23 -40.81 34.28 14.37
CA TYR A 23 -40.37 34.46 12.97
C TYR A 23 -41.24 33.76 11.90
N ILE A 24 -42.45 33.31 12.26
CA ILE A 24 -43.37 32.64 11.31
C ILE A 24 -44.70 33.40 11.13
N ASN A 25 -45.00 34.45 11.91
CA ASN A 25 -46.35 35.04 11.91
C ASN A 25 -46.50 36.54 11.58
N GLU A 26 -45.44 37.26 11.21
CA GLU A 26 -45.60 38.68 10.84
C GLU A 26 -44.94 39.00 9.50
N GLY A 27 -45.76 38.93 8.45
CA GLY A 27 -45.46 39.55 7.18
C GLY A 27 -45.46 41.07 7.31
N LYS A 28 -44.34 41.70 6.95
CA LYS A 28 -44.15 43.05 6.37
C LYS A 28 -42.72 43.49 6.64
N LEU A 29 -41.84 43.35 5.64
CA LEU A 29 -40.65 44.22 5.54
C LEU A 29 -40.86 45.12 4.31
N PRO A 30 -40.72 46.45 4.46
CA PRO A 30 -41.21 47.43 3.51
C PRO A 30 -40.29 47.58 2.29
N LEU A 31 -40.92 47.61 1.12
CA LEU A 31 -40.35 48.09 -0.13
C LEU A 31 -40.33 49.63 -0.13
N LYS A 32 -39.16 50.24 -0.34
CA LYS A 32 -38.99 51.53 -1.02
C LYS A 32 -37.98 51.26 -2.14
N ALA A 33 -38.47 51.00 -3.36
CA ALA A 33 -38.75 52.01 -4.38
C ALA A 33 -37.47 52.73 -4.81
N ASP A 34 -36.78 52.15 -5.80
CA ASP A 34 -36.34 52.95 -6.94
C ASP A 34 -36.22 52.10 -8.21
N ASN A 35 -36.97 52.59 -9.20
CA ASN A 35 -37.00 52.32 -10.64
C ASN A 35 -37.33 50.91 -11.20
N PRO A 36 -38.45 50.77 -11.93
CA PRO A 36 -38.88 49.53 -12.55
C PRO A 36 -38.27 49.36 -13.95
N LYS A 37 -37.39 48.38 -14.16
CA LYS A 37 -37.07 47.90 -15.51
C LYS A 37 -37.02 46.37 -15.57
N LYS A 38 -38.00 45.83 -16.30
CA LYS A 38 -38.10 44.49 -16.92
C LYS A 38 -38.09 43.27 -15.98
N LYS A 39 -39.29 42.70 -15.77
CA LYS A 39 -39.45 41.27 -15.48
C LYS A 39 -38.62 40.49 -16.51
N PRO A 40 -37.79 39.51 -16.11
CA PRO A 40 -37.23 38.57 -17.06
C PRO A 40 -38.39 37.67 -17.51
N GLN A 41 -39.08 38.10 -18.56
CA GLN A 41 -39.76 37.18 -19.46
C GLN A 41 -38.71 36.19 -19.96
N LEU A 42 -39.09 34.92 -20.14
CA LEU A 42 -38.31 33.95 -20.89
C LEU A 42 -37.79 34.65 -22.14
N GLY A 43 -36.49 34.94 -22.14
CA GLY A 43 -35.84 35.58 -23.26
C GLY A 43 -36.05 34.69 -24.46
N THR A 44 -36.74 35.23 -25.46
CA THR A 44 -36.81 34.72 -26.83
C THR A 44 -35.39 34.47 -27.30
N ILE A 45 -34.93 33.23 -27.14
CA ILE A 45 -33.85 32.69 -27.94
C ILE A 45 -34.50 32.40 -29.29
N GLN A 46 -33.93 33.00 -30.32
CA GLN A 46 -34.29 32.81 -31.72
C GLN A 46 -34.19 31.32 -32.07
N ALA A 47 -35.30 30.61 -31.92
CA ALA A 47 -35.67 29.34 -32.54
C ALA A 47 -37.13 29.02 -32.14
N ASN A 48 -38.07 29.82 -32.67
CA ASN A 48 -39.48 29.53 -32.98
C ASN A 48 -40.37 28.56 -32.15
N GLN A 49 -40.08 28.23 -30.90
CA GLN A 49 -41.05 27.49 -30.07
C GLN A 49 -41.06 28.01 -28.62
N PRO A 50 -42.24 28.34 -28.06
CA PRO A 50 -42.38 28.64 -26.64
C PRO A 50 -41.95 27.42 -25.82
N ILE A 51 -41.21 27.63 -24.73
CA ILE A 51 -40.82 26.54 -23.83
C ILE A 51 -42.10 25.81 -23.39
N PRO A 52 -42.21 24.49 -23.59
CA PRO A 52 -43.39 23.75 -23.18
C PRO A 52 -43.66 23.95 -21.68
N SER A 53 -44.93 24.15 -21.31
CA SER A 53 -45.35 24.46 -19.93
C SER A 53 -44.86 23.45 -18.88
N ILE A 54 -44.53 22.23 -19.30
CA ILE A 54 -43.93 21.19 -18.45
C ILE A 54 -42.57 21.60 -17.88
N PHE A 55 -41.71 22.27 -18.66
CA PHE A 55 -40.36 22.67 -18.21
C PHE A 55 -40.41 23.83 -17.22
N ASP A 56 -41.38 24.74 -17.36
CA ASP A 56 -41.62 25.80 -16.37
C ASP A 56 -42.10 25.22 -15.04
N ASN A 57 -42.98 24.21 -15.08
CA ASN A 57 -43.42 23.50 -13.89
C ASN A 57 -42.26 22.74 -13.21
N LEU A 58 -41.41 22.07 -13.99
CA LEU A 58 -40.21 21.38 -13.48
C LEU A 58 -39.18 22.36 -12.89
N PHE A 59 -39.00 23.53 -13.50
CA PHE A 59 -38.12 24.56 -12.96
C PHE A 59 -38.62 25.11 -11.62
N ASN A 60 -39.93 25.35 -11.50
CA ASN A 60 -40.55 25.77 -10.24
C ASN A 60 -40.44 24.69 -9.16
N LEU A 61 -40.62 23.42 -9.54
CA LEU A 61 -40.42 22.29 -8.64
C LEU A 61 -38.96 22.19 -8.16
N PHE A 62 -37.98 22.31 -9.06
CA PHE A 62 -36.56 22.31 -8.71
C PHE A 62 -36.21 23.46 -7.76
N LYS A 63 -36.75 24.66 -7.97
CA LYS A 63 -36.53 25.80 -7.06
C LYS A 63 -36.97 25.49 -5.62
N VAL A 64 -38.13 24.89 -5.45
CA VAL A 64 -38.62 24.48 -4.13
C VAL A 64 -37.71 23.41 -3.54
N ILE A 65 -37.42 22.35 -4.31
CA ILE A 65 -36.53 21.27 -3.86
C ILE A 65 -35.14 21.79 -3.48
N ASN A 66 -34.53 22.65 -4.28
CA ASN A 66 -33.20 23.23 -4.02
C ASN A 66 -33.19 24.07 -2.73
N THR A 67 -34.24 24.86 -2.50
CA THR A 67 -34.36 25.66 -1.28
C THR A 67 -34.57 24.77 -0.06
N THR A 68 -35.50 23.81 -0.13
CA THR A 68 -35.81 22.87 0.95
C THR A 68 -34.63 21.96 1.26
N TYR A 69 -33.98 21.40 0.24
CA TYR A 69 -32.77 20.57 0.38
C TYR A 69 -31.66 21.34 1.06
N THR A 70 -31.37 22.58 0.62
CA THR A 70 -30.30 23.39 1.23
C THR A 70 -30.61 23.69 2.70
N PHE A 71 -31.88 23.93 3.04
CA PHE A 71 -32.31 24.12 4.42
C PHE A 71 -32.22 22.84 5.27
N LEU A 72 -32.64 21.69 4.74
CA LEU A 72 -32.54 20.39 5.43
C LEU A 72 -31.08 20.01 5.67
N TYR A 73 -30.23 20.21 4.66
CA TYR A 73 -28.80 19.94 4.72
C TYR A 73 -28.08 20.80 5.76
N LEU A 74 -28.55 22.03 6.00
CA LEU A 74 -28.03 22.89 7.07
C LEU A 74 -28.46 22.45 8.46
N ARG A 75 -29.68 21.91 8.59
CA ARG A 75 -30.28 21.60 9.89
C ARG A 75 -29.86 20.24 10.43
N ASN A 76 -29.63 19.28 9.54
CA ASN A 76 -29.18 17.94 9.88
C ASN A 76 -27.88 17.66 9.12
N SER A 77 -26.84 17.25 9.83
CA SER A 77 -25.53 16.88 9.27
C SER A 77 -25.55 15.60 8.40
N LEU A 78 -26.72 15.14 7.94
CA LEU A 78 -26.96 13.77 7.51
C LEU A 78 -27.99 13.67 6.37
N THR A 79 -27.70 12.69 5.49
CA THR A 79 -28.39 12.19 4.30
C THR A 79 -29.90 12.52 4.20
N ILE A 80 -30.31 13.19 3.11
CA ILE A 80 -31.71 13.58 2.87
C ILE A 80 -32.46 12.46 2.14
N THR A 81 -33.39 11.81 2.85
CA THR A 81 -34.24 10.75 2.28
C THR A 81 -35.45 11.32 1.55
N PHE A 82 -35.98 10.57 0.58
CA PHE A 82 -37.20 10.94 -0.16
C PHE A 82 -38.40 11.20 0.75
N PRO A 83 -38.70 10.39 1.79
CA PRO A 83 -39.79 10.71 2.73
C PRO A 83 -39.58 12.03 3.49
N LEU A 84 -38.34 12.34 3.88
CA LEU A 84 -38.00 13.59 4.58
C LEU A 84 -38.13 14.81 3.65
N LEU A 85 -37.62 14.71 2.42
CA LEU A 85 -37.79 15.76 1.43
C LEU A 85 -39.26 15.92 1.06
N ASN A 86 -39.99 14.84 0.81
CA ASN A 86 -41.40 14.88 0.43
C ASN A 86 -42.27 15.49 1.54
N SER A 87 -42.06 15.15 2.82
CA SER A 87 -42.79 15.78 3.92
C SER A 87 -42.56 17.29 4.01
N SER A 88 -41.31 17.74 3.79
CA SER A 88 -40.96 19.17 3.79
C SER A 88 -41.46 19.91 2.53
N VAL A 89 -41.40 19.27 1.36
CA VAL A 89 -41.89 19.83 0.09
C VAL A 89 -43.41 19.87 0.05
N LYS A 90 -44.11 18.87 0.62
CA LYS A 90 -45.57 18.83 0.72
C LYS A 90 -46.12 20.01 1.51
N GLN A 91 -45.42 20.45 2.56
CA GLN A 91 -45.77 21.67 3.30
C GLN A 91 -45.65 22.94 2.44
N SER A 92 -44.71 22.98 1.49
CA SER A 92 -44.45 24.17 0.67
C SER A 92 -45.29 24.24 -0.61
N LEU A 93 -45.45 23.12 -1.33
CA LEU A 93 -46.16 23.05 -2.61
C LEU A 93 -47.62 22.57 -2.52
N LYS A 94 -48.07 22.07 -1.37
CA LYS A 94 -49.38 21.37 -1.21
C LYS A 94 -49.61 20.23 -2.22
N LYS A 95 -48.54 19.72 -2.84
CA LYS A 95 -48.53 18.60 -3.78
C LYS A 95 -47.53 17.56 -3.27
N GLU A 96 -47.87 16.29 -3.39
CA GLU A 96 -46.92 15.21 -3.12
C GLU A 96 -45.88 15.12 -4.24
N LEU A 97 -44.62 15.02 -3.85
CA LEU A 97 -43.51 14.77 -4.76
C LEU A 97 -43.52 13.29 -5.16
N THR A 98 -43.50 12.96 -6.46
CA THR A 98 -43.40 11.57 -6.93
C THR A 98 -41.96 11.23 -7.34
N ILE A 99 -41.59 9.94 -7.32
CA ILE A 99 -40.28 9.47 -7.83
C ILE A 99 -40.14 9.81 -9.33
N GLY A 100 -41.25 9.83 -10.06
CA GLY A 100 -41.28 10.25 -11.47
C GLY A 100 -40.91 11.73 -11.65
N ASP A 101 -41.33 12.61 -10.74
CA ASP A 101 -40.96 14.03 -10.79
C ASP A 101 -39.44 14.20 -10.58
N LEU A 102 -38.84 13.52 -9.60
CA LEU A 102 -37.40 13.56 -9.36
C LEU A 102 -36.59 12.98 -10.52
N SER A 103 -37.09 11.90 -11.14
CA SER A 103 -36.42 11.27 -12.28
C SER A 103 -36.42 12.19 -13.51
N GLN A 104 -37.48 12.97 -13.72
CA GLN A 104 -37.52 14.02 -14.75
C GLN A 104 -36.50 15.13 -14.47
N LEU A 105 -36.36 15.57 -13.21
CA LEU A 105 -35.36 16.58 -12.84
C LEU A 105 -33.92 16.06 -13.06
N ARG A 106 -33.64 14.80 -12.68
CA ARG A 106 -32.34 14.15 -12.90
C ARG A 106 -32.01 14.02 -14.38
N GLU A 107 -32.97 13.65 -15.23
CA GLU A 107 -32.76 13.50 -16.68
C GLU A 107 -32.36 14.83 -17.35
N ILE A 108 -32.92 15.96 -16.89
CA ILE A 108 -32.56 17.30 -17.39
C ILE A 108 -31.15 17.71 -16.97
N CYS A 109 -30.78 17.46 -15.71
CA CYS A 109 -29.51 17.95 -15.15
C CYS A 109 -28.86 16.89 -14.25
N PRO A 110 -28.34 15.79 -14.84
CA PRO A 110 -27.77 14.66 -14.08
C PRO A 110 -26.52 15.04 -13.30
N GLN A 111 -25.89 16.16 -13.65
CA GLN A 111 -24.74 16.77 -12.98
C GLN A 111 -25.05 17.49 -11.66
N ILE A 112 -26.34 17.73 -11.34
CA ILE A 112 -26.74 18.38 -10.08
C ILE A 112 -27.49 17.42 -9.17
N ILE A 113 -28.32 16.53 -9.72
CA ILE A 113 -29.24 15.71 -8.94
C ILE A 113 -28.81 14.25 -9.01
N GLU A 114 -28.46 13.69 -7.86
CA GLU A 114 -28.17 12.27 -7.71
C GLU A 114 -29.30 11.58 -6.92
N LEU A 115 -29.73 10.41 -7.40
CA LEU A 115 -30.81 9.62 -6.81
C LEU A 115 -30.30 8.20 -6.59
N ASN A 116 -30.10 7.81 -5.33
CA ASN A 116 -29.49 6.53 -4.95
C ASN A 116 -30.32 5.86 -3.85
N TYR A 117 -30.52 4.54 -3.90
CA TYR A 117 -31.13 3.81 -2.79
C TYR A 117 -30.06 3.41 -1.77
N LYS A 118 -30.29 3.70 -0.48
CA LYS A 118 -29.48 3.20 0.65
C LYS A 118 -30.31 2.25 1.50
N SER A 119 -29.71 1.21 2.07
CA SER A 119 -30.42 0.33 3.01
C SER A 119 -30.71 1.06 4.32
N LEU A 120 -31.81 0.73 4.99
CA LEU A 120 -32.17 1.30 6.29
C LEU A 120 -31.06 1.09 7.33
N ALA A 121 -30.39 -0.07 7.30
CA ALA A 121 -29.24 -0.36 8.16
C ALA A 121 -28.05 0.58 7.90
N SER A 122 -27.76 0.88 6.62
CA SER A 122 -26.73 1.87 6.24
C SER A 122 -27.10 3.27 6.73
N LEU A 123 -28.35 3.67 6.55
CA LEU A 123 -28.83 4.99 6.95
C LEU A 123 -28.83 5.18 8.49
N ALA A 124 -29.21 4.15 9.24
CA ALA A 124 -29.18 4.16 10.71
C ALA A 124 -27.75 4.33 11.26
N LEU A 125 -26.77 3.72 10.58
CA LEU A 125 -25.35 3.85 10.94
C LEU A 125 -24.76 5.21 10.57
N GLU A 126 -25.30 5.89 9.54
CA GLU A 126 -24.94 7.28 9.27
C GLU A 126 -25.48 8.21 10.36
N ILE A 127 -26.71 8.03 10.83
CA ILE A 127 -27.38 9.01 11.69
C ILE A 127 -26.93 8.98 13.17
N ASN A 128 -26.41 7.85 13.64
CA ASN A 128 -26.02 7.70 15.04
C ASN A 128 -24.74 8.43 15.43
N LYS A 129 -24.95 9.64 15.96
CA LYS A 129 -24.09 10.21 17.00
C LYS A 129 -24.23 9.36 18.27
N ASN A 130 -23.17 8.65 18.64
CA ASN A 130 -22.87 8.16 19.99
C ASN A 130 -24.06 7.63 20.81
N VAL A 131 -24.41 6.35 20.66
CA VAL A 131 -24.88 5.40 21.70
C VAL A 131 -25.28 4.10 20.97
N TYR A 132 -24.52 3.02 21.19
CA TYR A 132 -24.86 1.68 20.69
C TYR A 132 -25.78 0.96 21.69
N THR A 133 -27.00 1.45 21.86
CA THR A 133 -28.14 0.74 22.50
C THR A 133 -29.39 1.61 22.28
N ASP A 134 -30.49 1.01 21.80
CA ASP A 134 -31.85 1.58 21.77
C ASP A 134 -32.27 2.54 20.65
N LEU A 135 -32.20 2.11 19.38
CA LEU A 135 -32.98 2.77 18.32
C LEU A 135 -34.20 2.00 17.89
N ASN A 136 -35.32 2.67 18.08
CA ASN A 136 -36.64 2.26 17.65
C ASN A 136 -36.75 2.51 16.13
N PRO A 137 -36.93 1.47 15.29
CA PRO A 137 -37.01 1.60 13.83
C PRO A 137 -38.17 2.50 13.34
N GLU A 138 -39.17 2.76 14.20
CA GLU A 138 -40.35 3.58 13.90
C GLU A 138 -40.04 5.04 13.53
N LEU A 139 -38.86 5.58 13.86
CA LEU A 139 -38.49 6.97 13.53
C LEU A 139 -38.32 7.22 12.02
N TYR A 140 -38.08 6.17 11.22
CA TYR A 140 -37.85 6.29 9.77
C TYR A 140 -38.96 5.66 8.92
N THR A 141 -39.76 4.76 9.51
CA THR A 141 -40.96 4.24 8.88
C THR A 141 -42.13 5.11 9.30
N GLY A 142 -42.38 6.18 8.53
CA GLY A 142 -43.60 6.97 8.66
C GLY A 142 -44.80 6.05 8.85
N SER A 143 -45.51 6.27 9.96
CA SER A 143 -46.62 5.45 10.44
C SER A 143 -47.80 5.52 9.47
N THR A 144 -47.74 4.77 8.37
CA THR A 144 -48.90 4.35 7.53
C THR A 144 -48.57 3.46 6.33
N VAL A 145 -47.31 3.07 6.04
CA VAL A 145 -47.03 2.29 4.81
C VAL A 145 -46.79 0.80 5.11
N SER A 146 -47.80 0.01 4.79
CA SER A 146 -47.77 -1.45 4.66
C SER A 146 -46.66 -1.94 3.71
N GLN A 147 -45.84 -2.89 4.18
CA GLN A 147 -45.01 -3.83 3.39
C GLN A 147 -44.27 -3.24 2.17
N SER A 148 -43.07 -2.65 2.31
CA SER A 148 -42.23 -2.41 1.11
C SER A 148 -40.77 -2.00 1.41
N SER A 149 -39.81 -2.84 0.99
CA SER A 149 -38.34 -2.69 0.84
C SER A 149 -37.46 -2.28 2.04
N GLU A 150 -36.30 -2.92 2.19
CA GLU A 150 -35.24 -2.55 3.17
C GLU A 150 -34.45 -1.30 2.75
N TYR A 151 -34.74 -0.72 1.59
CA TYR A 151 -34.01 0.41 1.01
C TYR A 151 -34.86 1.67 0.92
N VAL A 152 -34.24 2.82 1.20
CA VAL A 152 -34.84 4.15 1.11
C VAL A 152 -34.13 4.95 0.03
N LEU A 153 -34.88 5.65 -0.82
CA LEU A 153 -34.33 6.55 -1.83
C LEU A 153 -33.75 7.79 -1.15
N VAL A 154 -32.47 8.07 -1.40
CA VAL A 154 -31.72 9.24 -0.98
C VAL A 154 -31.55 10.18 -2.17
N ILE A 155 -31.65 11.47 -1.89
CA ILE A 155 -31.53 12.54 -2.88
C ILE A 155 -30.33 13.39 -2.47
N GLU A 156 -29.42 13.65 -3.39
CA GLU A 156 -28.31 14.58 -3.18
C GLU A 156 -28.30 15.66 -4.27
N LEU A 157 -28.17 16.92 -3.86
CA LEU A 157 -27.90 18.04 -4.75
C LEU A 157 -26.41 18.39 -4.67
N LEU A 158 -25.66 18.06 -5.73
CA LEU A 158 -24.24 18.32 -5.83
C LEU A 158 -23.97 19.85 -5.83
N GLU A 159 -22.94 20.28 -5.10
CA GLU A 159 -22.52 21.68 -5.09
C GLU A 159 -21.82 22.06 -6.40
N THR A 160 -22.21 23.20 -6.98
CA THR A 160 -21.47 23.82 -8.07
C THR A 160 -20.22 24.48 -7.52
N GLN A 161 -19.07 23.80 -7.58
CA GLN A 161 -17.79 24.37 -7.16
C GLN A 161 -17.35 25.50 -8.10
N GLU A 162 -17.70 26.72 -7.73
CA GLU A 162 -16.96 27.94 -8.08
C GLU A 162 -16.56 28.61 -6.76
N ARG A 163 -15.49 28.13 -6.12
CA ARG A 163 -14.91 28.79 -4.94
C ARG A 163 -13.45 29.11 -5.17
N SER A 164 -13.24 30.40 -5.51
CA SER A 164 -12.01 31.19 -5.42
C SER A 164 -10.75 30.44 -4.95
N SER A 165 -9.90 30.10 -5.91
CA SER A 165 -8.56 29.51 -5.80
C SER A 165 -7.53 30.35 -5.02
N LYS A 166 -7.83 31.60 -4.63
CA LYS A 166 -6.86 32.50 -3.97
C LYS A 166 -6.59 32.22 -2.47
N ARG A 167 -7.41 31.45 -1.75
CA ARG A 167 -7.18 31.14 -0.31
C ARG A 167 -6.52 29.79 -0.03
N ARG A 168 -6.57 28.83 -0.96
CA ARG A 168 -6.06 27.45 -0.75
C ARG A 168 -4.53 27.32 -0.73
N ARG A 169 -3.78 28.39 -1.04
CA ARG A 169 -2.33 28.33 -1.28
C ARG A 169 -1.42 28.71 -0.11
N ARG A 170 -1.97 29.27 0.98
CA ARG A 170 -1.16 29.69 2.15
C ARG A 170 -1.23 28.75 3.33
N GLU A 171 -2.19 27.84 3.30
CA GLU A 171 -2.31 26.77 4.26
C GLU A 171 -2.15 25.51 3.43
N GLY A 172 -1.23 24.62 3.82
CA GLY A 172 -1.31 23.23 3.38
C GLY A 172 -2.70 22.66 3.73
N PRO A 173 -2.99 21.39 3.44
CA PRO A 173 -4.21 20.77 3.94
C PRO A 173 -4.13 20.64 5.48
N THR A 174 -4.18 21.76 6.19
CA THR A 174 -4.26 21.80 7.64
C THR A 174 -5.72 21.64 7.99
N MET A 175 -6.02 20.69 8.87
CA MET A 175 -7.39 20.47 9.38
C MET A 175 -8.03 21.75 9.92
N LYS A 176 -7.23 22.72 10.40
CA LYS A 176 -7.70 24.02 10.86
C LYS A 176 -8.53 24.76 9.80
N ALA A 177 -8.12 24.73 8.53
CA ALA A 177 -8.84 25.37 7.43
C ALA A 177 -10.21 24.71 7.15
N ASN A 178 -10.33 23.41 7.43
CA ASN A 178 -11.56 22.65 7.24
C ASN A 178 -12.50 22.73 8.46
N ILE A 179 -11.96 22.85 9.69
CA ILE A 179 -12.74 22.99 10.93
C ILE A 179 -13.45 24.37 10.99
N GLN A 180 -12.89 25.43 10.42
CA GLN A 180 -13.54 26.75 10.39
C GLN A 180 -14.76 26.86 9.45
N ARG A 181 -15.10 25.82 8.66
CA ARG A 181 -16.22 25.88 7.69
C ARG A 181 -17.62 25.97 8.32
N GLN A 182 -17.76 25.93 9.64
CA GLN A 182 -19.06 25.87 10.32
C GLN A 182 -19.73 27.21 10.70
N LYS A 183 -19.18 28.38 10.29
CA LYS A 183 -19.93 29.65 10.35
C LYS A 183 -20.39 30.06 8.95
N LEU A 184 -21.51 29.49 8.49
CA LEU A 184 -22.09 29.80 7.18
C LEU A 184 -22.77 31.18 7.17
N ASP A 185 -22.16 32.11 6.44
CA ASP A 185 -22.74 33.39 6.02
C ASP A 185 -23.97 33.13 5.11
N PHE A 186 -25.14 33.65 5.49
CA PHE A 186 -26.42 33.51 4.78
C PHE A 186 -26.32 33.93 3.31
N ASN A 187 -25.42 34.88 2.98
CA ASN A 187 -25.17 35.30 1.61
C ASN A 187 -24.59 34.19 0.73
N ASN A 188 -23.73 33.33 1.30
CA ASN A 188 -23.14 32.21 0.56
C ASN A 188 -24.17 31.13 0.24
N LEU A 189 -25.13 30.90 1.15
CA LEU A 189 -26.25 29.98 0.93
C LEU A 189 -27.17 30.46 -0.18
N LYS A 190 -27.54 31.75 -0.16
CA LYS A 190 -28.35 32.35 -1.22
C LYS A 190 -27.65 32.26 -2.58
N LYS A 191 -26.35 32.54 -2.64
CA LYS A 191 -25.54 32.36 -3.86
C LYS A 191 -25.51 30.91 -4.34
N ALA A 192 -25.35 29.94 -3.43
CA ALA A 192 -25.35 28.52 -3.81
C ALA A 192 -26.72 28.09 -4.39
N ILE A 193 -27.83 28.52 -3.79
CA ILE A 193 -29.17 28.25 -4.31
C ILE A 193 -29.36 28.89 -5.68
N GLU A 194 -28.96 30.15 -5.86
CA GLU A 194 -29.06 30.88 -7.15
C GLU A 194 -28.20 30.24 -8.25
N LEU A 195 -26.96 29.84 -7.94
CA LEU A 195 -26.07 29.13 -8.88
C LEU A 195 -26.66 27.79 -9.33
N ARG A 196 -27.19 26.98 -8.40
CA ARG A 196 -27.86 25.72 -8.76
C ARG A 196 -29.09 25.96 -9.63
N ASN A 197 -29.89 27.00 -9.31
CA ASN A 197 -31.05 27.37 -10.14
C ASN A 197 -30.62 27.80 -11.55
N GLN A 198 -29.54 28.58 -11.70
CA GLN A 198 -29.03 29.00 -13.00
C GLN A 198 -28.52 27.81 -13.82
N LYS A 199 -27.73 26.90 -13.23
CA LYS A 199 -27.29 25.69 -13.94
C LYS A 199 -28.45 24.80 -14.34
N PHE A 200 -29.48 24.65 -13.50
CA PHE A 200 -30.64 23.86 -13.87
C PHE A 200 -31.39 24.48 -15.05
N LEU A 201 -31.53 25.82 -15.08
CA LEU A 201 -32.10 26.56 -16.20
C LEU A 201 -31.27 26.40 -17.48
N GLN A 202 -29.93 26.36 -17.37
CA GLN A 202 -29.04 26.06 -18.48
C GLN A 202 -29.19 24.60 -18.95
N GLY A 203 -29.32 23.65 -18.02
CA GLY A 203 -29.60 22.23 -18.30
C GLY A 203 -30.90 22.05 -19.09
N ILE A 204 -31.97 22.78 -18.74
CA ILE A 204 -33.22 22.78 -19.52
C ILE A 204 -32.96 23.23 -20.97
N LYS A 205 -32.22 24.32 -21.16
CA LYS A 205 -31.91 24.84 -22.51
C LYS A 205 -31.06 23.86 -23.32
N GLU A 206 -30.05 23.26 -22.70
CA GLU A 206 -29.19 22.25 -23.34
C GLU A 206 -29.96 20.97 -23.68
N TYR A 207 -30.87 20.53 -22.80
CA TYR A 207 -31.73 19.37 -23.04
C TYR A 207 -32.69 19.60 -24.22
N ILE A 208 -33.36 20.76 -24.26
CA ILE A 208 -34.23 21.14 -25.39
C ILE A 208 -33.42 21.22 -26.69
N LYS A 209 -32.25 21.85 -26.67
CA LYS A 209 -31.37 21.95 -27.84
C LYS A 209 -30.91 20.58 -28.33
N LYS A 210 -30.60 19.65 -27.42
CA LYS A 210 -30.21 18.27 -27.75
C LYS A 210 -31.37 17.49 -28.39
N CYS A 211 -32.59 17.65 -27.87
CA CYS A 211 -33.79 17.03 -28.45
C CYS A 211 -34.11 17.60 -29.84
N GLN A 212 -33.98 18.93 -30.01
CA GLN A 212 -34.16 19.58 -31.32
C GLN A 212 -33.14 19.11 -32.37
N LEU A 213 -31.87 18.92 -31.97
CA LEU A 213 -30.82 18.38 -32.84
C LEU A 213 -31.04 16.91 -33.24
N THR A 214 -31.89 16.19 -32.51
CA THR A 214 -32.21 14.77 -32.76
C THR A 214 -33.63 14.57 -33.31
N GLU A 215 -34.34 15.66 -33.65
CA GLU A 215 -35.73 15.65 -34.16
C GLU A 215 -36.74 14.93 -33.23
N LEU A 216 -36.44 14.87 -31.93
CA LEU A 216 -37.32 14.27 -30.92
C LEU A 216 -38.12 15.35 -30.19
N ASP A 217 -39.41 15.12 -29.94
CA ASP A 217 -40.21 15.99 -29.06
C ASP A 217 -39.59 15.97 -27.65
N PRO A 218 -39.09 17.13 -27.14
CA PRO A 218 -38.45 17.20 -25.83
C PRO A 218 -39.34 16.66 -24.71
N THR A 219 -40.67 16.83 -24.82
CA THR A 219 -41.62 16.44 -23.79
C THR A 219 -41.79 14.92 -23.73
N GLN A 220 -42.03 14.28 -24.88
CA GLN A 220 -42.10 12.81 -24.95
C GLN A 220 -40.76 12.16 -24.64
N GLN A 221 -39.65 12.73 -25.10
CA GLN A 221 -38.32 12.18 -24.81
C GLN A 221 -38.01 12.23 -23.32
N LEU A 222 -38.33 13.33 -22.64
CA LEU A 222 -38.16 13.45 -21.20
C LEU A 222 -38.97 12.39 -20.46
N LEU A 223 -40.26 12.25 -20.77
CA LEU A 223 -41.13 11.25 -20.14
C LEU A 223 -40.64 9.81 -20.37
N THR A 224 -40.15 9.52 -21.58
CA THR A 224 -39.66 8.18 -21.97
C THR A 224 -38.34 7.86 -21.27
N GLN A 225 -37.36 8.75 -21.34
CA GLN A 225 -36.06 8.55 -20.69
C GLN A 225 -36.18 8.58 -19.17
N SER A 226 -37.01 9.47 -18.59
CA SER A 226 -37.20 9.52 -17.14
C SER A 226 -37.85 8.25 -16.59
N ARG A 227 -38.75 7.60 -17.36
CA ARG A 227 -39.33 6.30 -17.00
C ARG A 227 -38.30 5.18 -17.10
N LYS A 228 -37.45 5.19 -18.14
CA LYS A 228 -36.39 4.20 -18.33
C LYS A 228 -35.28 4.30 -17.28
N ASN A 229 -34.98 5.52 -16.82
CA ASN A 229 -33.93 5.84 -15.85
C ASN A 229 -34.45 6.03 -14.41
N GLN A 230 -35.71 5.68 -14.15
CA GLN A 230 -36.29 5.79 -12.83
C GLN A 230 -35.56 4.84 -11.87
N PRO A 231 -35.09 5.31 -10.70
CA PRO A 231 -34.32 4.45 -9.80
C PRO A 231 -35.25 3.39 -9.20
N VAL A 232 -34.80 2.14 -9.20
CA VAL A 232 -35.51 0.98 -8.65
C VAL A 232 -34.79 0.50 -7.37
N PRO A 233 -35.51 0.16 -6.28
CA PRO A 233 -34.90 -0.39 -5.08
C PRO A 233 -34.13 -1.69 -5.39
N PRO A 234 -32.92 -1.92 -4.83
CA PRO A 234 -32.13 -3.14 -5.08
C PRO A 234 -32.85 -4.46 -4.77
N ASP A 235 -33.84 -4.43 -3.87
CA ASP A 235 -34.63 -5.59 -3.45
C ASP A 235 -35.73 -5.95 -4.45
N SER A 236 -35.99 -5.08 -5.42
CA SER A 236 -37.07 -5.29 -6.37
C SER A 236 -36.72 -6.49 -7.24
N PRO A 237 -37.64 -7.46 -7.42
CA PRO A 237 -37.39 -8.61 -8.27
C PRO A 237 -37.03 -8.11 -9.67
N SER A 238 -35.77 -8.29 -10.05
CA SER A 238 -35.31 -7.97 -11.40
C SER A 238 -36.01 -8.95 -12.35
N ILE A 239 -36.95 -8.44 -13.14
CA ILE A 239 -37.42 -9.18 -14.31
C ILE A 239 -36.17 -9.42 -15.17
N PRO A 240 -35.82 -10.68 -15.50
CA PRO A 240 -34.75 -10.94 -16.44
C PRO A 240 -35.16 -10.30 -17.76
N ASN A 241 -34.47 -9.23 -18.16
CA ASN A 241 -34.54 -8.76 -19.54
C ASN A 241 -33.83 -9.78 -20.43
N ASP A 242 -34.52 -10.89 -20.70
CA ASP A 242 -34.22 -11.82 -21.78
C ASP A 242 -34.68 -11.17 -23.09
N SER A 243 -33.83 -10.30 -23.63
CA SER A 243 -33.74 -9.91 -25.05
C SER A 243 -32.98 -8.59 -25.10
N ILE A 244 -31.72 -8.64 -25.53
CA ILE A 244 -31.16 -7.75 -26.54
C ILE A 244 -29.72 -8.22 -26.76
N GLU A 245 -29.59 -8.85 -27.92
CA GLU A 245 -28.41 -8.95 -28.77
C GLU A 245 -27.21 -9.72 -28.21
N ASN A 246 -27.11 -10.95 -28.73
CA ASN A 246 -25.85 -11.57 -29.10
C ASN A 246 -24.97 -10.55 -29.84
N CYS A 247 -24.18 -9.78 -29.09
CA CYS A 247 -23.04 -9.09 -29.64
C CYS A 247 -22.03 -10.18 -29.98
N ASN A 248 -21.99 -10.55 -31.26
CA ASN A 248 -20.96 -11.35 -31.91
C ASN A 248 -19.58 -10.71 -31.65
N LEU A 249 -19.03 -10.90 -30.46
CA LEU A 249 -17.68 -10.48 -30.11
C LEU A 249 -16.72 -11.62 -30.44
N ASN A 250 -16.69 -11.97 -31.72
CA ASN A 250 -15.50 -12.50 -32.40
C ASN A 250 -14.52 -11.35 -32.69
N THR A 251 -14.36 -10.44 -31.73
CA THR A 251 -13.37 -9.36 -31.82
C THR A 251 -11.99 -9.99 -31.68
N LYS A 252 -11.24 -9.98 -32.80
CA LYS A 252 -9.78 -10.17 -32.82
C LYS A 252 -9.17 -9.45 -31.62
N ALA A 253 -8.22 -10.11 -30.96
CA ALA A 253 -7.44 -9.48 -29.89
C ALA A 253 -6.82 -8.18 -30.43
N CYS A 254 -7.22 -7.05 -29.85
CA CYS A 254 -6.67 -5.73 -30.16
C CYS A 254 -5.17 -5.74 -29.87
N SER A 255 -4.36 -5.30 -30.82
CA SER A 255 -2.92 -5.16 -30.57
C SER A 255 -2.67 -4.06 -29.52
N ILE A 256 -1.53 -4.09 -28.85
CA ILE A 256 -1.22 -3.06 -27.84
C ILE A 256 -1.09 -1.68 -28.47
N GLU A 257 -0.68 -1.60 -29.73
CA GLU A 257 -0.61 -0.34 -30.46
C GLU A 257 -2.01 0.20 -30.77
N GLU A 258 -2.91 -0.67 -31.24
CA GLU A 258 -4.32 -0.32 -31.42
C GLU A 258 -4.98 0.12 -30.10
N LEU A 259 -4.67 -0.56 -29.00
CA LEU A 259 -5.19 -0.21 -27.67
C LEU A 259 -4.72 1.19 -27.23
N LEU A 260 -3.44 1.51 -27.40
CA LEU A 260 -2.89 2.84 -27.08
C LEU A 260 -3.46 3.93 -27.99
N ASN A 261 -3.61 3.64 -29.28
CA ASN A 261 -4.22 4.56 -30.25
C ASN A 261 -5.71 4.80 -29.94
N GLU A 262 -6.44 3.76 -29.52
CA GLU A 262 -7.83 3.88 -29.10
C GLU A 262 -7.93 4.77 -27.86
N ILE A 263 -7.09 4.57 -26.84
CA ILE A 263 -7.06 5.44 -25.65
C ILE A 263 -6.75 6.89 -26.03
N ALA A 264 -5.78 7.10 -26.93
CA ALA A 264 -5.43 8.44 -27.40
C ALA A 264 -6.56 9.13 -28.19
N SER A 265 -7.52 8.37 -28.73
CA SER A 265 -8.69 8.88 -29.46
C SER A 265 -9.91 9.18 -28.58
N GLU A 266 -9.90 8.76 -27.30
CA GLU A 266 -11.02 8.99 -26.39
C GLU A 266 -11.13 10.44 -25.95
N SER A 267 -12.35 10.94 -25.76
CA SER A 267 -12.60 12.30 -25.27
C SER A 267 -12.05 12.57 -23.86
N SER A 268 -11.77 11.52 -23.08
CA SER A 268 -11.15 11.61 -21.76
C SER A 268 -9.63 11.72 -21.79
N TYR A 269 -9.02 11.59 -22.96
CA TYR A 269 -7.58 11.74 -23.13
C TYR A 269 -7.21 13.21 -23.31
N GLU A 270 -6.42 13.71 -22.37
CA GLU A 270 -5.93 15.10 -22.25
C GLU A 270 -4.39 15.14 -22.34
N GLY A 271 -3.76 14.17 -23.04
CA GLY A 271 -2.30 14.10 -23.17
C GLY A 271 -1.58 13.41 -22.01
N GLN A 272 -2.23 12.46 -21.34
CA GLN A 272 -1.65 11.77 -20.18
C GLN A 272 -0.39 10.94 -20.51
N ILE A 273 -0.23 10.46 -21.75
CA ILE A 273 0.97 9.71 -22.15
C ILE A 273 2.12 10.67 -22.40
N VAL A 274 3.16 10.57 -21.57
CA VAL A 274 4.37 11.38 -21.66
C VAL A 274 5.22 10.87 -22.81
N GLN A 275 5.22 11.59 -23.93
CA GLN A 275 5.87 11.16 -25.18
C GLN A 275 7.38 10.94 -25.00
N GLU A 276 8.06 11.81 -24.24
CA GLU A 276 9.50 11.71 -23.96
C GLU A 276 9.89 10.49 -23.13
N ALA A 277 8.92 9.88 -22.43
CA ALA A 277 9.12 8.71 -21.60
C ALA A 277 8.68 7.40 -22.28
N LEU A 278 8.15 7.47 -23.50
CA LEU A 278 7.73 6.29 -24.25
C LEU A 278 8.98 5.49 -24.66
N HIS A 279 9.10 4.27 -24.14
CA HIS A 279 10.24 3.40 -24.44
C HIS A 279 9.74 2.05 -24.95
N THR A 280 10.31 1.55 -26.04
CA THR A 280 9.96 0.24 -26.61
C THR A 280 11.18 -0.68 -26.53
N TYR A 281 11.05 -1.76 -25.77
CA TYR A 281 12.00 -2.86 -25.81
C TYR A 281 11.72 -3.74 -27.03
N PRO A 282 12.72 -3.99 -27.90
CA PRO A 282 12.53 -4.79 -29.10
C PRO A 282 12.24 -6.26 -28.74
N ALA A 283 11.59 -6.97 -29.66
CA ALA A 283 11.44 -8.42 -29.55
C ALA A 283 12.80 -9.11 -29.70
N VAL A 284 13.01 -10.19 -28.95
CA VAL A 284 14.24 -10.99 -28.97
C VAL A 284 13.89 -12.42 -29.33
N GLU A 285 14.57 -12.97 -30.35
CA GLU A 285 14.42 -14.36 -30.75
C GLU A 285 15.14 -15.32 -29.79
N ALA A 286 14.64 -16.56 -29.70
CA ALA A 286 15.24 -17.57 -28.84
C ALA A 286 16.61 -18.01 -29.38
N GLN A 287 17.62 -18.09 -28.49
CA GLN A 287 18.89 -18.76 -28.80
C GLN A 287 19.06 -19.98 -27.90
N TYR A 288 19.34 -21.11 -28.54
CA TYR A 288 19.47 -22.42 -27.91
C TYR A 288 20.94 -22.77 -27.67
N GLY A 289 21.19 -23.59 -26.64
CA GLY A 289 22.52 -24.11 -26.31
C GLY A 289 22.51 -25.63 -26.22
N ALA A 290 23.70 -26.24 -26.25
CA ALA A 290 23.87 -27.68 -26.09
C ALA A 290 24.32 -28.03 -24.67
N LEU A 291 23.76 -29.10 -24.12
CA LEU A 291 24.18 -29.69 -22.85
C LEU A 291 25.44 -30.55 -23.08
N SER A 292 26.40 -30.49 -22.17
CA SER A 292 27.68 -31.21 -22.26
C SER A 292 27.53 -32.72 -22.02
N ARG A 293 26.45 -33.13 -21.36
CA ARG A 293 26.05 -34.52 -21.14
C ARG A 293 24.70 -34.78 -21.82
N PRO A 294 24.52 -35.95 -22.47
CA PRO A 294 23.21 -36.33 -22.99
C PRO A 294 22.23 -36.56 -21.82
N LEU A 295 21.02 -36.02 -21.93
CA LEU A 295 19.93 -36.34 -21.01
C LEU A 295 19.38 -37.74 -21.30
N SER A 296 18.83 -38.41 -20.30
CA SER A 296 18.12 -39.67 -20.52
C SER A 296 16.92 -39.45 -21.45
N GLN A 297 16.61 -40.46 -22.29
CA GLN A 297 15.47 -40.38 -23.20
C GLN A 297 14.15 -40.18 -22.44
N GLU A 298 14.04 -40.75 -21.25
CA GLU A 298 12.90 -40.60 -20.35
C GLU A 298 12.72 -39.14 -19.92
N LEU A 299 13.79 -38.45 -19.50
CA LEU A 299 13.73 -37.04 -19.12
C LEU A 299 13.39 -36.14 -20.31
N ILE A 300 13.93 -36.43 -21.50
CA ILE A 300 13.59 -35.70 -22.73
C ILE A 300 12.08 -35.83 -23.03
N ASN A 301 11.56 -37.06 -23.00
CA ASN A 301 10.14 -37.31 -23.24
C ASN A 301 9.25 -36.63 -22.18
N ALA A 302 9.67 -36.63 -20.92
CA ALA A 302 8.94 -35.97 -19.84
C ALA A 302 8.90 -34.45 -20.01
N LEU A 303 10.03 -33.82 -20.38
CA LEU A 303 10.11 -32.38 -20.65
C LEU A 303 9.27 -31.98 -21.87
N TYR A 304 9.26 -32.80 -22.92
CA TYR A 304 8.43 -32.59 -24.11
C TYR A 304 6.94 -32.72 -23.78
N THR A 305 6.54 -33.81 -23.12
CA THR A 305 5.11 -34.11 -22.89
C THR A 305 4.48 -33.14 -21.89
N SER A 306 5.19 -32.81 -20.80
CA SER A 306 4.66 -31.90 -19.78
C SER A 306 4.63 -30.43 -20.24
N ARG A 307 5.63 -29.98 -20.99
CA ARG A 307 5.89 -28.54 -21.20
C ARG A 307 6.25 -28.13 -22.62
N ASN A 308 6.27 -29.06 -23.57
CA ASN A 308 6.69 -28.84 -24.95
C ASN A 308 8.11 -28.25 -25.06
N ILE A 309 9.03 -28.73 -24.21
CA ILE A 309 10.43 -28.31 -24.21
C ILE A 309 11.25 -29.28 -25.07
N GLU A 310 11.64 -28.83 -26.26
CA GLU A 310 12.50 -29.60 -27.17
C GLU A 310 13.99 -29.31 -26.99
N LYS A 311 14.34 -28.06 -26.64
CA LYS A 311 15.71 -27.56 -26.54
C LYS A 311 15.87 -26.64 -25.35
N THR A 312 17.04 -26.64 -24.74
CA THR A 312 17.41 -25.70 -23.67
C THR A 312 17.92 -24.38 -24.28
N TYR A 313 17.57 -23.27 -23.64
CA TYR A 313 18.15 -21.98 -24.00
C TYR A 313 19.64 -21.95 -23.65
N LYS A 314 20.43 -21.17 -24.39
CA LYS A 314 21.88 -21.04 -24.17
C LYS A 314 22.26 -20.79 -22.71
N HIS A 315 21.61 -19.82 -22.07
CA HIS A 315 21.86 -19.50 -20.66
C HIS A 315 21.49 -20.65 -19.70
N GLN A 316 20.48 -21.47 -20.04
CA GLN A 316 20.13 -22.66 -19.25
C GLN A 316 21.18 -23.76 -19.42
N ALA A 317 21.61 -24.00 -20.66
CA ALA A 317 22.62 -25.01 -20.97
C ALA A 317 23.95 -24.68 -20.28
N ASP A 318 24.41 -23.44 -20.37
CA ASP A 318 25.64 -22.99 -19.70
C ASP A 318 25.57 -23.17 -18.18
N ALA A 319 24.45 -22.78 -17.57
CA ALA A 319 24.25 -22.96 -16.12
C ALA A 319 24.28 -24.44 -15.70
N ILE A 320 23.60 -25.31 -16.44
CA ILE A 320 23.57 -26.76 -16.16
C ILE A 320 24.96 -27.37 -16.35
N ASN A 321 25.66 -26.99 -17.42
CA ASN A 321 27.02 -27.46 -17.70
C ASN A 321 27.99 -27.04 -16.59
N HIS A 322 27.86 -25.82 -16.05
CA HIS A 322 28.66 -25.38 -14.90
C HIS A 322 28.37 -26.19 -13.63
N LEU A 323 27.10 -26.53 -13.36
CA LEU A 323 26.74 -27.39 -12.23
C LEU A 323 27.34 -28.79 -12.37
N TRP A 324 27.27 -29.39 -13.55
CA TRP A 324 27.87 -30.70 -13.83
C TRP A 324 29.39 -30.70 -13.76
N ASN A 325 30.03 -29.58 -14.07
CA ASN A 325 31.48 -29.39 -13.90
C ASN A 325 31.88 -29.10 -12.45
N GLY A 326 30.93 -29.14 -11.51
CA GLY A 326 31.19 -29.01 -10.09
C GLY A 326 31.30 -27.56 -9.60
N PHE A 327 30.83 -26.56 -10.36
CA PHE A 327 30.75 -25.18 -9.89
C PHE A 327 29.41 -24.89 -9.18
N HIS A 328 29.42 -23.92 -8.26
CA HIS A 328 28.19 -23.28 -7.80
C HIS A 328 27.72 -22.28 -8.86
N VAL A 329 26.41 -22.07 -9.00
CA VAL A 329 25.88 -21.21 -10.08
C VAL A 329 24.92 -20.17 -9.53
N ILE A 330 25.11 -18.92 -9.94
CA ILE A 330 24.10 -17.86 -9.79
C ILE A 330 23.62 -17.40 -11.17
N VAL A 331 22.29 -17.35 -11.29
CA VAL A 331 21.58 -16.91 -12.49
C VAL A 331 20.87 -15.60 -12.18
N SER A 332 21.37 -14.50 -12.73
CA SER A 332 20.74 -13.18 -12.63
C SER A 332 20.14 -12.82 -13.97
N THR A 333 18.87 -13.18 -14.17
CA THR A 333 18.15 -12.96 -15.43
C THR A 333 16.73 -12.47 -15.16
N SER A 334 16.11 -11.87 -16.17
CA SER A 334 14.73 -11.39 -16.09
C SER A 334 13.74 -12.47 -15.66
N THR A 335 12.58 -12.05 -15.16
CA THR A 335 11.45 -12.95 -14.91
C THR A 335 11.07 -13.68 -16.19
N SER A 336 10.62 -14.94 -16.08
CA SER A 336 10.20 -15.81 -17.21
C SER A 336 11.27 -16.31 -18.19
N SER A 337 12.57 -16.17 -17.89
CA SER A 337 13.65 -16.77 -18.69
C SER A 337 13.70 -18.31 -18.64
N GLY A 338 12.92 -18.94 -17.77
CA GLY A 338 12.92 -20.40 -17.57
C GLY A 338 13.98 -20.87 -16.56
N LYS A 339 14.23 -20.08 -15.51
CA LYS A 339 15.23 -20.36 -14.47
C LYS A 339 15.03 -21.71 -13.76
N SER A 340 13.79 -22.19 -13.64
CA SER A 340 13.50 -23.41 -12.89
C SER A 340 14.16 -24.67 -13.49
N LEU A 341 14.27 -24.73 -14.82
CA LEU A 341 14.91 -25.85 -15.50
C LEU A 341 16.39 -26.00 -15.14
N ILE A 342 17.06 -24.92 -14.74
CA ILE A 342 18.49 -24.90 -14.41
C ILE A 342 18.79 -25.78 -13.20
N TYR A 343 17.87 -25.89 -12.25
CA TYR A 343 18.03 -26.75 -11.07
C TYR A 343 17.17 -28.01 -11.13
N GLN A 344 16.05 -28.03 -11.87
CA GLN A 344 15.22 -29.22 -12.05
C GLN A 344 15.93 -30.30 -12.88
N ILE A 345 16.58 -29.94 -13.99
CA ILE A 345 17.26 -30.92 -14.85
C ILE A 345 18.42 -31.62 -14.10
N PRO A 346 19.34 -30.91 -13.42
CA PRO A 346 20.41 -31.56 -12.68
C PRO A 346 19.93 -32.51 -11.59
N ILE A 347 18.91 -32.15 -10.80
CA ILE A 347 18.44 -33.03 -9.72
C ILE A 347 17.73 -34.27 -10.27
N LEU A 348 16.92 -34.14 -11.33
CA LEU A 348 16.26 -35.28 -11.95
C LEU A 348 17.28 -36.24 -12.55
N GLN A 349 18.34 -35.72 -13.18
CA GLN A 349 19.45 -36.51 -13.66
C GLN A 349 20.19 -37.22 -12.51
N SER A 350 20.48 -36.53 -11.41
CA SER A 350 21.11 -37.15 -10.23
C SER A 350 20.23 -38.21 -9.59
N LEU A 351 18.91 -38.06 -9.60
CA LEU A 351 17.97 -39.07 -9.12
C LEU A 351 17.93 -40.31 -10.01
N LEU A 352 18.03 -40.15 -11.34
CA LEU A 352 18.13 -41.27 -12.27
C LEU A 352 19.42 -42.08 -12.09
N GLU A 353 20.52 -41.40 -11.71
CA GLU A 353 21.81 -42.03 -11.42
C GLU A 353 21.84 -42.67 -10.02
N ASP A 354 21.27 -41.99 -9.03
CA ASP A 354 21.16 -42.43 -7.63
C ASP A 354 19.84 -41.98 -7.01
N ASN A 355 18.91 -42.93 -6.85
CA ASN A 355 17.59 -42.73 -6.24
C ASN A 355 17.64 -42.25 -4.78
N GLN A 356 18.80 -42.31 -4.11
CA GLN A 356 18.98 -41.79 -2.75
C GLN A 356 19.30 -40.29 -2.72
N SER A 357 19.59 -39.67 -3.87
CA SER A 357 19.91 -38.24 -3.97
C SER A 357 18.82 -37.36 -3.37
N THR A 358 19.23 -36.31 -2.64
CA THR A 358 18.29 -35.36 -2.02
C THR A 358 18.59 -33.92 -2.43
N ALA A 359 17.58 -33.05 -2.35
CA ALA A 359 17.70 -31.62 -2.64
C ALA A 359 16.78 -30.73 -1.80
N PHE A 360 17.31 -29.58 -1.39
CA PHE A 360 16.53 -28.50 -0.78
C PHE A 360 16.23 -27.42 -1.80
N PHE A 361 14.96 -27.08 -1.98
CA PHE A 361 14.54 -25.91 -2.74
C PHE A 361 13.93 -24.89 -1.78
N VAL A 362 14.64 -23.78 -1.58
CA VAL A 362 14.29 -22.72 -0.65
C VAL A 362 13.71 -21.54 -1.40
N PHE A 363 12.48 -21.17 -1.02
CA PHE A 363 11.74 -20.06 -1.63
C PHE A 363 11.38 -19.01 -0.59
N PRO A 364 11.25 -17.72 -0.99
CA PRO A 364 10.85 -16.66 -0.07
C PRO A 364 9.38 -16.79 0.37
N THR A 365 8.53 -17.35 -0.49
CA THR A 365 7.07 -17.46 -0.28
C THR A 365 6.58 -18.90 -0.45
N LYS A 366 5.57 -19.27 0.36
CA LYS A 366 4.94 -20.60 0.30
C LYS A 366 4.20 -20.84 -1.02
N SER A 367 3.54 -19.81 -1.58
CA SER A 367 2.83 -19.92 -2.87
C SER A 367 3.78 -20.30 -4.01
N LEU A 368 4.98 -19.69 -4.05
CA LEU A 368 6.00 -20.02 -5.05
C LEU A 368 6.51 -21.46 -4.88
N ALA A 369 6.75 -21.87 -3.65
CA ALA A 369 7.18 -23.24 -3.34
C ALA A 369 6.16 -24.29 -3.83
N GLN A 370 4.86 -24.06 -3.60
CA GLN A 370 3.78 -24.96 -4.05
C GLN A 370 3.66 -25.01 -5.58
N ASP A 371 3.79 -23.87 -6.26
CA ASP A 371 3.78 -23.80 -7.73
C ASP A 371 4.95 -24.58 -8.34
N GLN A 372 6.16 -24.38 -7.82
CA GLN A 372 7.35 -25.11 -8.27
C GLN A 372 7.30 -26.60 -7.91
N LYS A 373 6.67 -26.98 -6.78
CA LYS A 373 6.38 -28.38 -6.45
C LYS A 373 5.46 -29.00 -7.49
N LYS A 374 4.34 -28.35 -7.83
CA LYS A 374 3.40 -28.85 -8.84
C LYS A 374 4.07 -29.00 -10.20
N SER A 375 4.87 -28.01 -10.60
CA SER A 375 5.70 -28.04 -11.80
C SER A 375 6.60 -29.27 -11.87
N LEU A 376 7.24 -29.63 -10.76
CA LEU A 376 8.18 -30.75 -10.72
C LEU A 376 7.47 -32.10 -10.69
N ILE A 377 6.37 -32.21 -9.94
CA ILE A 377 5.54 -33.42 -9.90
C ILE A 377 4.96 -33.75 -11.27
N ASP A 378 4.55 -32.73 -12.04
CA ASP A 378 4.06 -32.89 -13.40
C ASP A 378 5.13 -33.53 -14.30
N ILE A 379 6.38 -33.05 -14.26
CA ILE A 379 7.50 -33.67 -15.00
C ILE A 379 7.73 -35.11 -14.52
N LEU A 380 7.78 -35.34 -13.20
CA LEU A 380 7.98 -36.66 -12.61
C LEU A 380 6.89 -37.68 -13.00
N SER A 381 5.66 -37.22 -13.24
CA SER A 381 4.54 -38.10 -13.64
C SER A 381 4.78 -38.83 -14.97
N TYR A 382 5.66 -38.29 -15.81
CA TYR A 382 6.09 -38.88 -17.08
C TYR A 382 7.43 -39.62 -16.99
N MET A 383 7.96 -39.87 -15.79
CA MET A 383 9.22 -40.57 -15.55
C MET A 383 8.98 -41.86 -14.72
N PRO A 384 8.63 -42.99 -15.36
CA PRO A 384 8.42 -44.29 -14.70
C PRO A 384 9.54 -44.71 -13.73
N THR A 385 10.81 -44.46 -14.07
CA THR A 385 11.97 -44.85 -13.26
C THR A 385 11.99 -44.14 -11.90
N LEU A 386 11.45 -42.91 -11.86
CA LEU A 386 11.40 -42.08 -10.66
C LEU A 386 10.05 -42.12 -9.95
N LYS A 387 9.18 -43.09 -10.23
CA LYS A 387 7.83 -43.20 -9.64
C LYS A 387 7.82 -43.20 -8.11
N ASN A 388 8.87 -43.71 -7.47
CA ASN A 388 8.99 -43.79 -6.02
C ASN A 388 9.62 -42.55 -5.38
N ILE A 389 10.07 -41.58 -6.17
CA ILE A 389 10.66 -40.35 -5.65
C ILE A 389 9.60 -39.50 -5.00
N ARG A 390 9.85 -39.12 -3.74
CA ARG A 390 8.93 -38.31 -2.97
C ARG A 390 9.35 -36.84 -2.97
N VAL A 391 8.45 -35.99 -3.47
CA VAL A 391 8.60 -34.53 -3.48
C VAL A 391 7.57 -33.94 -2.53
N ASP A 392 8.04 -33.25 -1.49
CA ASP A 392 7.15 -32.67 -0.49
C ASP A 392 7.51 -31.24 -0.08
N THR A 393 6.53 -30.58 0.52
CA THR A 393 6.74 -29.27 1.15
C THR A 393 6.96 -29.48 2.64
N PHE A 394 7.98 -28.83 3.18
CA PHE A 394 8.23 -28.81 4.62
C PHE A 394 8.26 -27.34 5.05
N ASP A 395 7.08 -26.84 5.40
CA ASP A 395 6.86 -25.47 5.83
C ASP A 395 5.98 -25.39 7.09
N GLY A 396 5.71 -24.16 7.56
CA GLY A 396 4.82 -23.95 8.71
C GLY A 396 3.38 -24.43 8.51
N ASP A 397 2.92 -24.63 7.27
CA ASP A 397 1.57 -25.13 6.97
C ASP A 397 1.52 -26.66 6.85
N THR A 398 2.68 -27.34 6.97
CA THR A 398 2.78 -28.79 6.87
C THR A 398 2.21 -29.44 8.14
N PRO A 399 1.13 -30.26 8.03
CA PRO A 399 0.47 -30.89 9.17
C PRO A 399 1.44 -31.70 10.03
N LEU A 400 1.33 -31.61 11.35
CA LEU A 400 2.24 -32.27 12.30
C LEU A 400 2.37 -33.77 12.04
N GLU A 401 1.24 -34.45 11.76
CA GLU A 401 1.16 -35.88 11.48
C GLU A 401 1.94 -36.29 10.23
N SER A 402 2.06 -35.41 9.24
CA SER A 402 2.77 -35.67 7.99
C SER A 402 4.29 -35.47 8.11
N ARG A 403 4.76 -34.72 9.10
CA ARG A 403 6.18 -34.32 9.21
C ARG A 403 7.12 -35.50 9.37
N GLU A 404 6.79 -36.48 10.21
CA GLU A 404 7.61 -37.69 10.41
C GLU A 404 7.82 -38.46 9.10
N SER A 405 6.74 -38.59 8.32
CA SER A 405 6.76 -39.28 7.03
C SER A 405 7.65 -38.56 6.02
N ILE A 406 7.57 -37.23 5.97
CA ILE A 406 8.38 -36.39 5.06
C ILE A 406 9.86 -36.50 5.42
N ILE A 407 10.22 -36.37 6.70
CA ILE A 407 11.61 -36.43 7.17
C ILE A 407 12.30 -37.73 6.76
N ARG A 408 11.59 -38.86 6.84
CA ARG A 408 12.16 -40.19 6.57
C ARG A 408 12.26 -40.54 5.08
N SER A 409 11.42 -39.96 4.22
CA SER A 409 11.23 -40.48 2.86
C SER A 409 11.31 -39.45 1.74
N ALA A 410 11.32 -38.14 2.04
CA ALA A 410 11.39 -37.13 0.99
C ALA A 410 12.79 -37.05 0.36
N ASN A 411 12.84 -37.04 -0.97
CA ASN A 411 14.05 -36.76 -1.74
C ASN A 411 14.20 -35.26 -1.99
N ILE A 412 13.12 -34.60 -2.37
CA ILE A 412 13.13 -33.15 -2.68
C ILE A 412 12.20 -32.43 -1.72
N ILE A 413 12.75 -31.45 -1.03
CA ILE A 413 12.03 -30.66 -0.02
C ILE A 413 11.96 -29.21 -0.44
N PHE A 414 10.72 -28.75 -0.62
CA PHE A 414 10.38 -27.36 -0.79
C PHE A 414 10.19 -26.72 0.59
N THR A 415 11.02 -25.74 0.93
CA THR A 415 11.01 -25.13 2.27
C THR A 415 11.27 -23.62 2.21
N ASN A 416 11.39 -22.99 3.37
CA ASN A 416 11.75 -21.59 3.55
C ASN A 416 12.90 -21.47 4.58
N PRO A 417 13.59 -20.32 4.66
CA PRO A 417 14.68 -20.14 5.63
C PRO A 417 14.22 -20.29 7.08
N ASP A 418 12.97 -19.94 7.38
CA ASP A 418 12.37 -20.01 8.71
C ASP A 418 12.34 -21.44 9.23
N MET A 419 11.97 -22.40 8.38
CA MET A 419 11.86 -23.80 8.76
C MET A 419 13.22 -24.48 8.80
N LEU A 420 14.16 -24.07 7.95
CA LEU A 420 15.56 -24.43 8.12
C LEU A 420 16.05 -24.03 9.51
N HIS A 421 15.86 -22.77 9.91
CA HIS A 421 16.29 -22.24 11.19
C HIS A 421 15.59 -22.85 12.40
N GLN A 422 14.26 -22.93 12.40
CA GLN A 422 13.46 -23.29 13.56
C GLN A 422 13.26 -24.79 13.75
N THR A 423 13.39 -25.62 12.70
CA THR A 423 12.98 -27.04 12.79
C THR A 423 13.99 -28.01 12.23
N ILE A 424 14.59 -27.73 11.06
CA ILE A 424 15.47 -28.68 10.37
C ILE A 424 16.83 -28.75 11.05
N LEU A 425 17.51 -27.60 11.20
CA LEU A 425 18.86 -27.56 11.75
C LEU A 425 18.91 -27.92 13.25
N PRO A 426 18.02 -27.41 14.13
CA PRO A 426 18.03 -27.81 15.55
C PRO A 426 17.76 -29.30 15.77
N ASN A 427 17.17 -29.99 14.80
CA ASN A 427 16.90 -31.42 14.82
C ASN A 427 17.76 -32.20 13.80
N ALA A 428 18.97 -31.73 13.50
CA ALA A 428 19.84 -32.25 12.44
C ALA A 428 20.00 -33.78 12.45
N ASN A 429 20.06 -34.42 13.62
CA ASN A 429 20.16 -35.87 13.77
C ASN A 429 19.01 -36.64 13.08
N ARG A 430 17.80 -36.08 13.10
CA ARG A 430 16.64 -36.67 12.42
C ARG A 430 16.74 -36.56 10.90
N TRP A 431 17.56 -35.64 10.41
CA TRP A 431 17.80 -35.35 9.01
C TRP A 431 19.12 -35.95 8.48
N TYR A 432 19.76 -36.85 9.25
CA TYR A 432 21.03 -37.50 8.88
C TYR A 432 21.02 -38.03 7.44
N TYR A 433 20.02 -38.86 7.10
CA TYR A 433 19.87 -39.44 5.76
C TYR A 433 19.80 -38.35 4.68
N PHE A 434 19.03 -37.29 4.95
CA PHE A 434 18.83 -36.21 3.99
C PHE A 434 20.10 -35.41 3.74
N PHE A 435 20.82 -35.01 4.78
CA PHE A 435 22.07 -34.25 4.65
C PHE A 435 23.20 -35.08 4.05
N LYS A 436 23.29 -36.36 4.39
CA LYS A 436 24.29 -37.28 3.82
C LYS A 436 24.18 -37.39 2.30
N ASN A 437 22.95 -37.43 1.77
CA ASN A 437 22.69 -37.62 0.35
C ASN A 437 22.40 -36.32 -0.42
N LEU A 438 22.57 -35.16 0.22
CA LEU A 438 22.30 -33.86 -0.40
C LEU A 438 23.19 -33.66 -1.64
N LYS A 439 22.58 -33.40 -2.80
CA LYS A 439 23.29 -33.09 -4.06
C LYS A 439 23.11 -31.64 -4.47
N LEU A 440 21.93 -31.07 -4.23
CA LEU A 440 21.57 -29.74 -4.72
C LEU A 440 20.85 -28.93 -3.66
N PHE A 441 21.28 -27.68 -3.49
CA PHE A 441 20.59 -26.69 -2.66
C PHE A 441 20.28 -25.47 -3.53
N VAL A 442 18.99 -25.17 -3.65
CA VAL A 442 18.48 -24.06 -4.48
C VAL A 442 17.99 -22.95 -3.57
N LEU A 443 18.46 -21.74 -3.80
CA LEU A 443 17.94 -20.51 -3.18
C LEU A 443 17.36 -19.64 -4.29
N ASP A 444 16.04 -19.68 -4.44
CA ASP A 444 15.35 -18.88 -5.44
C ASP A 444 15.07 -17.46 -4.94
N GLU A 445 14.96 -16.50 -5.87
CA GLU A 445 14.82 -15.07 -5.60
C GLU A 445 15.88 -14.51 -4.63
N ALA A 446 17.16 -14.77 -4.91
CA ALA A 446 18.30 -14.43 -4.06
C ALA A 446 18.33 -12.97 -3.56
N HIS A 447 17.79 -12.06 -4.37
CA HIS A 447 17.71 -10.64 -4.05
C HIS A 447 16.77 -10.29 -2.88
N VAL A 448 15.86 -11.19 -2.51
CA VAL A 448 14.99 -11.03 -1.31
C VAL A 448 15.82 -11.16 -0.03
N TYR A 449 16.88 -11.97 -0.06
CA TYR A 449 17.74 -12.24 1.09
C TYR A 449 18.86 -11.21 1.19
N ASN A 450 18.50 -9.95 1.42
CA ASN A 450 19.43 -8.84 1.67
C ASN A 450 19.15 -8.18 3.03
N GLY A 451 19.98 -7.23 3.44
CA GLY A 451 19.81 -6.52 4.72
C GLY A 451 19.92 -7.45 5.92
N ILE A 452 19.25 -7.15 7.02
CA ILE A 452 19.25 -8.00 8.23
C ILE A 452 18.74 -9.40 7.91
N PHE A 453 17.62 -9.50 7.18
CA PHE A 453 17.02 -10.79 6.84
C PHE A 453 18.02 -11.66 6.07
N GLY A 454 18.70 -11.08 5.09
CA GLY A 454 19.77 -11.74 4.35
C GLY A 454 20.94 -12.20 5.23
N VAL A 455 21.34 -11.40 6.22
CA VAL A 455 22.39 -11.78 7.19
C VAL A 455 21.96 -12.97 8.05
N HIS A 456 20.72 -12.99 8.54
CA HIS A 456 20.20 -14.17 9.25
C HIS A 456 20.22 -15.40 8.37
N VAL A 457 19.74 -15.29 7.12
CA VAL A 457 19.75 -16.42 6.17
C VAL A 457 21.18 -16.88 5.89
N ALA A 458 22.14 -15.95 5.76
CA ALA A 458 23.53 -16.27 5.54
C ALA A 458 24.15 -17.08 6.70
N PHE A 459 23.79 -16.79 7.95
CA PHE A 459 24.21 -17.59 9.10
C PHE A 459 23.48 -18.93 9.21
N VAL A 460 22.20 -19.00 8.86
CA VAL A 460 21.43 -20.25 8.76
C VAL A 460 22.08 -21.19 7.73
N LEU A 461 22.51 -20.67 6.58
CA LEU A 461 23.17 -21.46 5.54
C LEU A 461 24.56 -21.93 5.97
N ARG A 462 25.32 -21.12 6.73
CA ARG A 462 26.60 -21.56 7.34
C ARG A 462 26.42 -22.70 8.33
N ARG A 463 25.42 -22.60 9.21
CA ARG A 463 25.01 -23.69 10.13
C ARG A 463 24.63 -24.95 9.37
N MET A 464 23.86 -24.82 8.28
CA MET A 464 23.53 -25.93 7.40
C MET A 464 24.79 -26.60 6.83
N ARG A 465 25.72 -25.80 6.29
CA ARG A 465 26.97 -26.34 5.71
C ARG A 465 27.79 -27.09 6.74
N ARG A 466 27.88 -26.55 7.96
CA ARG A 466 28.52 -27.18 9.11
C ARG A 466 27.90 -28.54 9.43
N ILE A 467 26.57 -28.64 9.46
CA ILE A 467 25.85 -29.91 9.66
C ILE A 467 26.08 -30.90 8.51
N ALA A 468 26.02 -30.44 7.26
CA ALA A 468 26.24 -31.29 6.10
C ALA A 468 27.66 -31.87 6.11
N GLU A 469 28.66 -31.05 6.44
CA GLU A 469 30.05 -31.48 6.55
C GLU A 469 30.27 -32.44 7.74
N TYR A 470 29.61 -32.19 8.88
CA TYR A 470 29.61 -33.11 10.02
C TYR A 470 29.08 -34.50 9.66
N PHE A 471 28.05 -34.58 8.79
CA PHE A 471 27.54 -35.84 8.26
C PHE A 471 28.33 -36.40 7.06
N GLY A 472 29.49 -35.82 6.75
CA GLY A 472 30.41 -36.31 5.73
C GLY A 472 30.05 -35.90 4.29
N ASN A 473 29.19 -34.90 4.11
CA ASN A 473 28.82 -34.41 2.78
C ASN A 473 29.29 -32.97 2.55
N SER A 474 30.24 -32.81 1.63
CA SER A 474 30.73 -31.52 1.13
C SER A 474 30.59 -31.38 -0.39
N GLN A 475 29.97 -32.36 -1.06
CA GLN A 475 29.94 -32.46 -2.52
C GLN A 475 28.68 -31.88 -3.16
N TYR A 476 27.73 -31.36 -2.38
CA TYR A 476 26.54 -30.70 -2.91
C TYR A 476 26.87 -29.37 -3.61
N ARG A 477 25.97 -28.92 -4.49
CA ARG A 477 26.09 -27.65 -5.22
C ARG A 477 24.98 -26.69 -4.87
N PHE A 478 25.32 -25.41 -4.95
CA PHE A 478 24.41 -24.29 -4.68
C PHE A 478 23.97 -23.72 -6.01
N VAL A 479 22.66 -23.54 -6.17
CA VAL A 479 22.06 -22.82 -7.28
C VAL A 479 21.31 -21.63 -6.71
N SER A 480 21.62 -20.44 -7.21
CA SER A 480 20.89 -19.24 -6.85
C SER A 480 20.24 -18.62 -8.08
N CYS A 481 18.97 -18.29 -7.97
CA CYS A 481 18.22 -17.62 -9.03
C CYS A 481 17.82 -16.24 -8.52
N SER A 482 18.02 -15.20 -9.32
CA SER A 482 17.69 -13.83 -8.94
C SER A 482 17.22 -13.01 -10.14
N ALA A 483 16.51 -11.93 -9.85
CA ALA A 483 16.36 -10.82 -10.77
C ALA A 483 17.73 -10.17 -11.08
N THR A 484 17.74 -9.22 -12.00
CA THR A 484 18.93 -8.42 -12.32
C THR A 484 19.41 -7.68 -11.07
N ILE A 485 20.59 -8.04 -10.57
CA ILE A 485 21.25 -7.40 -9.42
C ILE A 485 22.63 -6.90 -9.85
N GLU A 486 23.15 -5.87 -9.18
CA GLU A 486 24.41 -5.22 -9.57
C GLU A 486 25.61 -6.16 -9.42
N ASP A 487 25.79 -6.76 -8.24
CA ASP A 487 26.87 -7.74 -7.98
C ASP A 487 26.33 -9.09 -7.46
N PRO A 488 25.81 -9.94 -8.37
CA PRO A 488 25.33 -11.28 -8.02
C PRO A 488 26.42 -12.18 -7.44
N LEU A 489 27.64 -12.09 -7.96
CA LEU A 489 28.73 -12.98 -7.58
C LEU A 489 29.12 -12.74 -6.12
N GLN A 490 29.30 -11.48 -5.72
CA GLN A 490 29.60 -11.15 -4.32
C GLN A 490 28.45 -11.48 -3.39
N HIS A 491 27.20 -11.24 -3.82
CA HIS A 491 26.02 -11.63 -3.02
C HIS A 491 26.00 -13.15 -2.75
N MET A 492 26.24 -13.97 -3.77
CA MET A 492 26.28 -15.43 -3.63
C MET A 492 27.44 -15.90 -2.73
N LYS A 493 28.61 -15.28 -2.85
CA LYS A 493 29.75 -15.55 -1.95
C LYS A 493 29.39 -15.27 -0.49
N LYS A 494 28.85 -14.09 -0.21
CA LYS A 494 28.48 -13.67 1.15
C LYS A 494 27.38 -14.56 1.73
N ILE A 495 26.31 -14.82 0.98
CA ILE A 495 25.14 -15.56 1.48
C ILE A 495 25.44 -17.02 1.80
N PHE A 496 26.16 -17.75 0.92
CA PHE A 496 26.47 -19.17 1.15
C PHE A 496 27.83 -19.39 1.85
N GLY A 497 28.74 -18.41 1.80
CA GLY A 497 30.12 -18.54 2.28
C GLY A 497 30.98 -19.48 1.44
N VAL A 498 30.70 -19.61 0.15
CA VAL A 498 31.42 -20.52 -0.76
C VAL A 498 32.19 -19.77 -1.84
N ASP A 499 33.29 -20.38 -2.24
CA ASP A 499 34.05 -19.99 -3.43
C ASP A 499 33.67 -20.87 -4.63
N ASN A 500 34.28 -20.65 -5.81
CA ASN A 500 33.99 -21.40 -7.05
C ASN A 500 32.57 -21.22 -7.62
N ILE A 501 32.14 -19.96 -7.75
CA ILE A 501 30.84 -19.57 -8.32
C ILE A 501 30.99 -19.15 -9.79
N LYS A 502 30.04 -19.58 -10.63
CA LYS A 502 29.86 -19.12 -12.01
C LYS A 502 28.61 -18.26 -12.13
N LEU A 503 28.75 -17.11 -12.79
CA LEU A 503 27.68 -16.14 -13.03
C LEU A 503 27.10 -16.31 -14.43
N ILE A 504 25.78 -16.41 -14.50
CA ILE A 504 24.99 -16.28 -15.74
C ILE A 504 24.13 -15.02 -15.63
N ASN A 505 24.53 -13.95 -16.32
CA ASN A 505 23.89 -12.63 -16.28
C ASN A 505 23.21 -12.22 -17.60
N TYR A 506 23.03 -13.17 -18.52
CA TYR A 506 22.39 -12.94 -19.81
C TYR A 506 21.22 -13.90 -19.99
N THR A 507 20.21 -13.49 -20.75
CA THR A 507 19.10 -14.36 -21.15
C THR A 507 19.11 -14.58 -22.65
N SER A 508 18.70 -15.77 -23.06
CA SER A 508 18.51 -16.14 -24.46
C SER A 508 17.12 -16.74 -24.72
N SER A 509 16.20 -16.53 -23.78
CA SER A 509 14.78 -16.85 -23.92
C SER A 509 14.11 -15.86 -24.88
N PRO A 510 13.09 -16.29 -25.64
CA PRO A 510 12.35 -15.39 -26.49
C PRO A 510 11.56 -14.36 -25.67
N SER A 511 11.46 -13.13 -26.17
CA SER A 511 10.63 -12.08 -25.60
C SER A 511 9.89 -11.35 -26.71
N GLY A 512 8.59 -11.13 -26.55
CA GLY A 512 7.85 -10.19 -27.38
C GLY A 512 8.27 -8.74 -27.12
N SER A 513 7.86 -7.83 -28.01
CA SER A 513 8.09 -6.40 -27.82
C SER A 513 7.36 -5.88 -26.57
N LYS A 514 8.01 -5.02 -25.79
CA LYS A 514 7.40 -4.43 -24.58
C LYS A 514 7.40 -2.92 -24.70
N LYS A 515 6.21 -2.32 -24.61
CA LYS A 515 6.04 -0.87 -24.55
C LYS A 515 5.94 -0.41 -23.10
N PHE A 516 6.77 0.55 -22.75
CA PHE A 516 6.75 1.25 -21.47
C PHE A 516 6.19 2.66 -21.67
N VAL A 517 5.19 3.01 -20.85
CA VAL A 517 4.45 4.27 -20.90
C VAL A 517 4.45 4.89 -19.51
N MET A 518 4.88 6.14 -19.40
CA MET A 518 4.57 6.96 -18.22
C MET A 518 3.25 7.70 -18.45
N TRP A 519 2.33 7.53 -17.51
CA TRP A 519 1.01 8.15 -17.50
C TRP A 519 0.98 9.24 -16.44
N ASN A 520 0.99 10.49 -16.88
CA ASN A 520 0.88 11.64 -16.00
C ASN A 520 -0.59 12.06 -15.89
N PRO A 521 -1.24 11.93 -14.72
CA PRO A 521 -2.63 12.36 -14.55
C PRO A 521 -2.81 13.82 -14.96
N PRO A 522 -3.91 14.16 -15.65
CA PRO A 522 -4.14 15.51 -16.12
C PRO A 522 -4.54 16.42 -14.95
N TYR A 523 -4.51 17.73 -15.16
CA TYR A 523 -5.03 18.68 -14.19
C TYR A 523 -6.54 18.49 -13.99
N VAL A 524 -7.06 18.80 -12.79
CA VAL A 524 -8.51 18.74 -12.53
C VAL A 524 -9.25 19.71 -13.45
N ASP A 525 -8.74 20.93 -13.56
CA ASP A 525 -9.09 21.90 -14.60
C ASP A 525 -7.79 22.40 -15.25
N PRO A 526 -7.56 22.15 -16.55
CA PRO A 526 -6.40 22.67 -17.28
C PRO A 526 -6.25 24.20 -17.21
N LYS A 527 -7.35 24.96 -17.01
CA LYS A 527 -7.31 26.43 -16.87
C LYS A 527 -6.86 26.87 -15.49
N HIS A 528 -6.96 26.00 -14.49
CA HIS A 528 -6.55 26.25 -13.11
C HIS A 528 -5.64 25.12 -12.62
N PRO A 529 -4.37 25.05 -13.10
CA PRO A 529 -3.40 24.04 -12.65
C PRO A 529 -3.20 24.02 -11.13
N ASP A 530 -3.51 25.14 -10.47
CA ASP A 530 -3.49 25.35 -9.02
C ASP A 530 -4.42 24.39 -8.26
N ASP A 531 -5.47 23.88 -8.90
CA ASP A 531 -6.40 22.91 -8.30
C ASP A 531 -5.80 21.49 -8.20
N GLY A 532 -4.61 21.30 -8.76
CA GLY A 532 -3.88 20.04 -8.73
C GLY A 532 -4.28 19.09 -9.85
N LYS A 533 -3.70 17.88 -9.79
CA LYS A 533 -3.94 16.82 -10.76
C LYS A 533 -5.07 15.90 -10.31
N LYS A 534 -5.74 15.26 -11.26
CA LYS A 534 -6.68 14.17 -10.99
C LYS A 534 -5.95 13.04 -10.25
N SER A 535 -6.69 12.30 -9.43
CA SER A 535 -6.12 11.21 -8.64
C SER A 535 -5.54 10.11 -9.53
N ALA A 536 -4.31 9.68 -9.27
CA ALA A 536 -3.70 8.53 -9.94
C ALA A 536 -4.55 7.25 -9.82
N ILE A 537 -5.24 7.08 -8.68
CA ILE A 537 -6.16 5.95 -8.45
C ILE A 537 -7.36 6.00 -9.40
N SER A 538 -7.90 7.19 -9.68
CA SER A 538 -9.02 7.36 -10.62
C SER A 538 -8.61 7.15 -12.07
N GLU A 539 -7.39 7.54 -12.45
CA GLU A 539 -6.88 7.22 -13.79
C GLU A 539 -6.60 5.72 -13.93
N ALA A 540 -6.09 5.08 -12.87
CA ALA A 540 -5.90 3.64 -12.83
C ALA A 540 -7.22 2.86 -12.93
N SER A 541 -8.31 3.32 -12.28
CA SER A 541 -9.62 2.66 -12.37
C SER A 541 -10.15 2.65 -13.80
N LYS A 542 -10.08 3.81 -14.48
CA LYS A 542 -10.50 3.96 -15.87
C LYS A 542 -9.70 3.05 -16.80
N LEU A 543 -8.36 3.07 -16.69
CA LEU A 543 -7.48 2.23 -17.49
C LEU A 543 -7.75 0.74 -17.26
N LEU A 544 -7.87 0.31 -16.00
CA LEU A 544 -8.14 -1.09 -15.66
C LEU A 544 -9.50 -1.55 -16.22
N ILE A 545 -10.54 -0.73 -16.09
CA ILE A 545 -11.86 -1.05 -16.64
C ILE A 545 -11.80 -1.15 -18.17
N LYS A 546 -11.13 -0.20 -18.84
CA LYS A 546 -10.96 -0.22 -20.30
C LYS A 546 -10.20 -1.48 -20.76
N PHE A 547 -9.11 -1.84 -20.07
CA PHE A 547 -8.34 -3.04 -20.37
C PHE A 547 -9.18 -4.31 -20.14
N ALA A 548 -9.95 -4.37 -19.05
CA ALA A 548 -10.85 -5.49 -18.77
C ALA A 548 -11.97 -5.62 -19.81
N GLU A 549 -12.54 -4.51 -20.28
CA GLU A 549 -13.53 -4.47 -21.38
C GLU A 549 -12.96 -5.06 -22.69
N LYS A 550 -11.68 -4.81 -22.96
CA LYS A 550 -10.96 -5.36 -24.13
C LYS A 550 -10.35 -6.73 -23.87
N ARG A 551 -10.64 -7.36 -22.72
CA ARG A 551 -10.11 -8.66 -22.27
C ARG A 551 -8.58 -8.71 -22.22
N VAL A 552 -7.94 -7.57 -21.98
CA VAL A 552 -6.49 -7.44 -21.77
C VAL A 552 -6.19 -7.79 -20.31
N ARG A 553 -5.46 -8.89 -20.08
CA ARG A 553 -5.18 -9.34 -18.71
C ARG A 553 -4.18 -8.41 -18.04
N THR A 554 -4.63 -7.76 -16.99
CA THR A 554 -3.92 -6.64 -16.36
C THR A 554 -3.69 -6.91 -14.87
N ILE A 555 -2.47 -6.63 -14.40
CA ILE A 555 -2.18 -6.48 -12.97
C ILE A 555 -1.95 -5.00 -12.65
N VAL A 556 -2.51 -4.51 -11.55
CA VAL A 556 -2.30 -3.17 -11.03
C VAL A 556 -1.55 -3.25 -9.71
N PHE A 557 -0.31 -2.81 -9.69
CA PHE A 557 0.50 -2.70 -8.49
C PHE A 557 0.20 -1.42 -7.74
N CYS A 558 -0.24 -1.58 -6.49
CA CYS A 558 -0.47 -0.53 -5.53
C CYS A 558 0.59 -0.62 -4.44
N ARG A 559 1.23 0.49 -4.10
CA ARG A 559 2.27 0.50 -3.07
C ARG A 559 1.77 0.06 -1.69
N VAL A 560 0.56 0.49 -1.30
CA VAL A 560 -0.01 0.25 0.03
C VAL A 560 -1.37 -0.46 -0.06
N ARG A 561 -1.70 -1.29 0.94
CA ARG A 561 -3.01 -2.00 1.01
C ARG A 561 -4.21 -1.04 0.93
N LYS A 562 -4.12 0.16 1.51
CA LYS A 562 -5.17 1.20 1.45
C LYS A 562 -5.45 1.66 0.02
N THR A 563 -4.41 1.88 -0.79
CA THR A 563 -4.53 2.25 -2.21
C THR A 563 -5.18 1.13 -3.02
N CYS A 564 -4.78 -0.13 -2.77
CA CYS A 564 -5.36 -1.32 -3.39
C CYS A 564 -6.89 -1.40 -3.13
N GLU A 565 -7.30 -1.26 -1.87
CA GLU A 565 -8.73 -1.32 -1.50
C GLU A 565 -9.52 -0.09 -2.00
N SER A 566 -8.89 1.09 -2.03
CA SER A 566 -9.50 2.30 -2.59
C SER A 566 -9.73 2.19 -4.09
N LEU A 567 -8.75 1.64 -4.83
CA LEU A 567 -8.89 1.37 -6.26
C LEU A 567 -9.99 0.34 -6.51
N MET A 568 -10.00 -0.76 -5.76
CA MET A 568 -11.02 -1.80 -5.91
C MET A 568 -12.42 -1.23 -5.65
N ARG A 569 -12.58 -0.40 -4.61
CA ARG A 569 -13.84 0.29 -4.32
C ARG A 569 -14.30 1.17 -5.49
N LEU A 570 -13.41 1.98 -6.06
CA LEU A 570 -13.73 2.83 -7.22
C LEU A 570 -14.12 1.99 -8.45
N VAL A 571 -13.37 0.92 -8.74
CA VAL A 571 -13.68 0.01 -9.86
C VAL A 571 -15.05 -0.63 -9.68
N ARG A 572 -15.38 -1.09 -8.47
CA ARG A 572 -16.71 -1.66 -8.17
C ARG A 572 -17.82 -0.63 -8.37
N GLN A 573 -17.60 0.62 -7.95
CA GLN A 573 -18.57 1.70 -8.13
C GLN A 573 -18.79 2.02 -9.61
N GLU A 574 -17.71 2.22 -10.38
CA GLU A 574 -17.79 2.52 -11.81
C GLU A 574 -18.48 1.39 -12.62
N LEU A 575 -18.16 0.12 -12.33
CA LEU A 575 -18.78 -1.02 -13.01
C LEU A 575 -20.26 -1.18 -12.66
N LYS A 576 -20.66 -0.89 -11.41
CA LYS A 576 -22.08 -0.85 -11.01
C LYS A 576 -22.82 0.26 -11.77
N THR A 577 -22.25 1.46 -11.84
CA THR A 577 -22.85 2.60 -12.56
C THR A 577 -23.00 2.33 -14.06
N LYS A 578 -22.04 1.65 -14.67
CA LYS A 578 -22.08 1.22 -16.08
C LYS A 578 -22.96 -0.01 -16.34
N GLN A 579 -23.62 -0.58 -15.31
CA GLN A 579 -24.39 -1.83 -15.37
C GLN A 579 -23.61 -3.04 -15.93
N LYS A 580 -22.28 -3.07 -15.74
CA LYS A 580 -21.39 -4.15 -16.22
C LYS A 580 -21.05 -5.12 -15.09
N GLY A 581 -22.09 -5.75 -14.53
CA GLY A 581 -21.97 -6.67 -13.39
C GLY A 581 -21.04 -7.86 -13.66
N ASP A 582 -21.02 -8.38 -14.89
CA ASP A 582 -20.20 -9.54 -15.26
C ASP A 582 -18.70 -9.28 -15.09
N LEU A 583 -18.24 -8.08 -15.47
CA LEU A 583 -16.85 -7.65 -15.31
C LEU A 583 -16.42 -7.55 -13.85
N LEU A 584 -17.36 -7.31 -12.92
CA LEU A 584 -17.09 -7.22 -11.50
C LEU A 584 -16.54 -8.55 -10.94
N SER A 585 -17.02 -9.68 -11.46
CA SER A 585 -16.52 -11.01 -11.08
C SER A 585 -15.12 -11.31 -11.64
N LYS A 586 -14.68 -10.55 -12.65
CA LYS A 586 -13.42 -10.71 -13.38
C LYS A 586 -12.30 -9.80 -12.86
N ILE A 587 -12.59 -8.94 -11.88
CA ILE A 587 -11.61 -8.06 -11.25
C ILE A 587 -11.60 -8.31 -9.73
N GLN A 588 -10.44 -8.59 -9.16
CA GLN A 588 -10.27 -8.87 -7.73
C GLN A 588 -9.04 -8.14 -7.17
N SER A 589 -9.04 -7.83 -5.86
CA SER A 589 -7.82 -7.39 -5.18
C SER A 589 -7.02 -8.56 -4.62
N TYR A 590 -5.72 -8.39 -4.39
CA TYR A 590 -4.82 -9.36 -3.78
C TYR A 590 -3.84 -8.68 -2.81
N ARG A 591 -3.74 -9.18 -1.58
CA ARG A 591 -2.80 -8.65 -0.57
C ARG A 591 -2.43 -9.71 0.47
N ALA A 592 -1.26 -9.55 1.09
CA ALA A 592 -0.67 -10.54 2.00
C ALA A 592 -1.54 -10.87 3.24
N GLY A 593 -2.40 -9.96 3.68
CA GLY A 593 -3.25 -10.18 4.85
C GLY A 593 -4.47 -11.08 4.59
N TYR A 594 -4.83 -11.35 3.33
CA TYR A 594 -5.90 -12.30 3.05
C TYR A 594 -5.55 -13.70 3.54
N THR A 595 -6.60 -14.44 3.93
CA THR A 595 -6.46 -15.83 4.37
C THR A 595 -5.77 -16.67 3.29
N VAL A 596 -5.10 -17.75 3.70
CA VAL A 596 -4.39 -18.65 2.78
C VAL A 596 -5.35 -19.24 1.74
N GLN A 597 -6.57 -19.59 2.16
CA GLN A 597 -7.59 -20.14 1.27
C GLN A 597 -8.01 -19.15 0.19
N GLU A 598 -8.27 -17.88 0.56
CA GLU A 598 -8.68 -16.86 -0.40
C GLU A 598 -7.55 -16.52 -1.38
N ARG A 599 -6.30 -16.42 -0.91
CA ARG A 599 -5.13 -16.20 -1.79
C ARG A 599 -4.99 -17.32 -2.82
N ARG A 600 -5.11 -18.59 -2.41
CA ARG A 600 -5.06 -19.75 -3.32
C ARG A 600 -6.18 -19.74 -4.35
N LYS A 601 -7.38 -19.29 -3.96
CA LYS A 601 -8.52 -19.14 -4.87
C LYS A 601 -8.24 -18.09 -5.93
N ILE A 602 -7.82 -16.87 -5.52
CA ILE A 602 -7.47 -15.78 -6.45
C ILE A 602 -6.33 -16.21 -7.38
N GLU A 603 -5.29 -16.85 -6.83
CA GLU A 603 -4.14 -17.36 -7.61
C GLU A 603 -4.57 -18.38 -8.67
N SER A 604 -5.47 -19.31 -8.31
CA SER A 604 -6.02 -20.31 -9.24
C SER A 604 -6.91 -19.68 -10.32
N GLU A 605 -7.77 -18.73 -9.97
CA GLU A 605 -8.65 -18.03 -10.93
C GLU A 605 -7.83 -17.19 -11.92
N MET A 606 -6.78 -16.54 -11.43
CA MET A 606 -5.80 -15.80 -12.22
C MET A 606 -5.05 -16.71 -13.21
N PHE A 607 -4.47 -17.81 -12.72
CA PHE A 607 -3.70 -18.76 -13.53
C PHE A 607 -4.55 -19.37 -14.65
N ASN A 608 -5.80 -19.73 -14.35
CA ASN A 608 -6.74 -20.28 -15.30
C ASN A 608 -7.33 -19.24 -16.28
N GLY A 609 -6.89 -17.98 -16.24
CA GLY A 609 -7.35 -16.91 -17.11
C GLY A 609 -8.80 -16.49 -16.87
N LYS A 610 -9.37 -16.80 -15.69
CA LYS A 610 -10.74 -16.43 -15.32
C LYS A 610 -10.85 -14.96 -14.93
N LEU A 611 -9.75 -14.32 -14.54
CA LEU A 611 -9.68 -12.91 -14.16
C LEU A 611 -9.06 -12.07 -15.28
N TYR A 612 -9.63 -10.90 -15.53
CA TYR A 612 -9.10 -9.91 -16.47
C TYR A 612 -8.29 -8.82 -15.78
N GLY A 613 -8.54 -8.57 -14.49
CA GLY A 613 -7.86 -7.53 -13.72
C GLY A 613 -7.54 -7.98 -12.30
N ILE A 614 -6.33 -7.71 -11.82
CA ILE A 614 -5.96 -7.94 -10.42
C ILE A 614 -5.31 -6.71 -9.84
N ILE A 615 -5.81 -6.25 -8.69
CA ILE A 615 -5.25 -5.10 -7.98
C ILE A 615 -4.43 -5.64 -6.80
N ALA A 616 -3.12 -5.57 -6.89
CA ALA A 616 -2.23 -6.21 -5.92
C ALA A 616 -1.31 -5.22 -5.22
N THR A 617 -0.92 -5.53 -3.99
CA THR A 617 0.32 -4.94 -3.44
C THR A 617 1.55 -5.64 -4.01
N ASN A 618 2.74 -5.25 -3.57
CA ASN A 618 4.00 -5.94 -3.88
C ASN A 618 4.03 -7.42 -3.43
N ALA A 619 2.96 -7.95 -2.83
CA ALA A 619 2.82 -9.37 -2.50
C ALA A 619 2.84 -10.27 -3.74
N LEU A 620 2.34 -9.78 -4.89
CA LEU A 620 2.46 -10.47 -6.18
C LEU A 620 3.71 -10.06 -6.96
N GLU A 621 4.63 -9.30 -6.37
CA GLU A 621 5.88 -8.89 -7.02
C GLU A 621 6.90 -10.03 -7.09
N LEU A 622 6.81 -11.02 -6.18
CA LEU A 622 7.77 -12.13 -6.08
C LEU A 622 7.27 -13.42 -6.75
N GLY A 623 8.09 -13.97 -7.66
CA GLY A 623 8.16 -15.32 -8.23
C GLY A 623 6.94 -16.08 -8.76
N ILE A 624 5.69 -15.79 -8.36
CA ILE A 624 4.53 -16.60 -8.77
C ILE A 624 4.36 -16.51 -10.29
N ASP A 625 4.17 -17.66 -10.95
CA ASP A 625 3.73 -17.72 -12.34
C ASP A 625 2.27 -17.26 -12.41
N ILE A 626 2.10 -15.96 -12.64
CA ILE A 626 0.78 -15.32 -12.74
C ILE A 626 0.10 -15.66 -14.10
N GLY A 627 0.71 -16.52 -14.93
CA GLY A 627 0.29 -16.72 -16.30
C GLY A 627 0.75 -15.58 -17.20
N SER A 628 0.23 -15.54 -18.43
CA SER A 628 0.58 -14.52 -19.42
C SER A 628 -0.18 -13.22 -19.17
N LEU A 629 0.41 -12.29 -18.41
CA LEU A 629 -0.14 -10.93 -18.33
C LEU A 629 0.17 -10.16 -19.61
N ASP A 630 -0.83 -9.43 -20.11
CA ASP A 630 -0.73 -8.61 -21.31
C ASP A 630 -0.33 -7.18 -20.95
N ALA A 631 -0.80 -6.67 -19.79
CA ALA A 631 -0.48 -5.35 -19.27
C ALA A 631 -0.15 -5.35 -17.76
N VAL A 632 0.74 -4.44 -17.35
CA VAL A 632 1.01 -4.08 -15.95
C VAL A 632 0.76 -2.60 -15.78
N ILE A 633 0.04 -2.21 -14.74
CA ILE A 633 -0.11 -0.82 -14.30
C ILE A 633 0.56 -0.68 -12.93
N THR A 634 1.49 0.24 -12.76
CA THR A 634 2.07 0.58 -11.46
C THR A 634 1.61 1.97 -11.05
N ILE A 635 0.97 2.09 -9.88
CA ILE A 635 0.53 3.37 -9.32
C ILE A 635 1.61 3.87 -8.36
N GLY A 636 2.23 4.99 -8.72
CA GLY A 636 3.29 5.61 -7.93
C GLY A 636 4.64 4.89 -8.06
N PHE A 637 5.73 5.56 -7.70
CA PHE A 637 7.03 4.89 -7.63
C PHE A 637 7.02 3.83 -6.51
N PRO A 638 7.44 2.58 -6.76
CA PRO A 638 7.57 1.55 -5.72
C PRO A 638 8.78 1.86 -4.83
N TYR A 639 9.15 0.95 -3.92
CA TYR A 639 10.23 1.23 -2.95
C TYR A 639 11.61 1.42 -3.58
N SER A 640 11.88 0.79 -4.73
CA SER A 640 13.14 0.93 -5.46
C SER A 640 12.96 0.80 -6.97
N LEU A 641 13.97 1.22 -7.72
CA LEU A 641 14.01 1.03 -9.17
C LEU A 641 14.02 -0.46 -9.57
N SER A 642 14.62 -1.32 -8.74
CA SER A 642 14.59 -2.78 -8.94
C SER A 642 13.16 -3.30 -8.87
N ASN A 643 12.38 -2.86 -7.87
CA ASN A 643 10.97 -3.23 -7.74
C ASN A 643 10.16 -2.80 -8.97
N LEU A 644 10.38 -1.56 -9.45
CA LEU A 644 9.70 -1.04 -10.65
C LEU A 644 9.97 -1.92 -11.88
N ARG A 645 11.24 -2.24 -12.13
CA ARG A 645 11.66 -3.11 -13.25
C ARG A 645 11.11 -4.53 -13.12
N GLN A 646 11.07 -5.09 -11.91
CA GLN A 646 10.48 -6.41 -11.65
C GLN A 646 8.98 -6.43 -11.93
N GLN A 647 8.24 -5.41 -11.47
CA GLN A 647 6.80 -5.28 -11.75
C GLN A 647 6.54 -5.22 -13.26
N PHE A 648 7.32 -4.43 -14.01
CA PHE A 648 7.22 -4.37 -15.47
C PHE A 648 7.58 -5.70 -16.13
N GLY A 649 8.52 -6.45 -15.56
CA GLY A 649 8.93 -7.79 -15.99
C GLY A 649 7.79 -8.82 -15.99
N ARG A 650 6.66 -8.54 -15.32
CA ARG A 650 5.53 -9.48 -15.20
C ARG A 650 4.64 -9.54 -16.43
N ALA A 651 4.56 -8.48 -17.22
CA ALA A 651 3.89 -8.52 -18.52
C ALA A 651 4.82 -9.08 -19.61
N GLY A 652 4.27 -9.81 -20.58
CA GLY A 652 5.00 -10.20 -21.80
C GLY A 652 5.70 -11.55 -21.77
N ARG A 653 5.05 -12.60 -21.23
CA ARG A 653 5.53 -13.97 -21.39
C ARG A 653 5.16 -14.47 -22.81
N ARG A 654 6.17 -15.00 -23.54
CA ARG A 654 6.13 -15.50 -24.95
C ARG A 654 6.21 -14.38 -26.00
N ASN A 655 6.14 -14.73 -27.29
CA ASN A 655 6.27 -13.84 -28.46
C ASN A 655 5.17 -12.77 -28.61
N LYS A 656 4.39 -12.47 -27.56
CA LYS A 656 3.30 -11.47 -27.60
C LYS A 656 3.80 -10.12 -27.12
N SER A 657 3.31 -9.05 -27.75
CA SER A 657 3.54 -7.70 -27.28
C SER A 657 3.01 -7.53 -25.85
N SER A 658 3.66 -6.70 -25.03
CA SER A 658 3.21 -6.37 -23.67
C SER A 658 3.27 -4.88 -23.37
N LEU A 659 2.45 -4.43 -22.40
CA LEU A 659 2.36 -3.03 -21.98
C LEU A 659 2.73 -2.88 -20.50
N ALA A 660 3.55 -1.90 -20.19
CA ALA A 660 3.82 -1.46 -18.83
C ALA A 660 3.46 0.02 -18.70
N VAL A 661 2.50 0.35 -17.85
CA VAL A 661 2.03 1.72 -17.58
C VAL A 661 2.47 2.11 -16.18
N TYR A 662 3.23 3.19 -16.07
CA TYR A 662 3.59 3.80 -14.80
C TYR A 662 2.78 5.08 -14.59
N ILE A 663 1.78 5.03 -13.70
CA ILE A 663 0.95 6.18 -13.35
C ILE A 663 1.68 7.00 -12.29
N VAL A 664 2.07 8.21 -12.67
CA VAL A 664 2.90 9.11 -11.88
C VAL A 664 2.07 9.80 -10.80
N GLU A 665 2.47 9.69 -9.54
CA GLU A 665 1.86 10.41 -8.43
C GLU A 665 2.48 11.80 -8.20
N THR A 666 1.91 12.60 -7.31
CA THR A 666 2.42 13.94 -6.97
C THR A 666 3.64 13.90 -6.05
N PHE A 667 4.10 12.71 -5.64
CA PHE A 667 5.24 12.58 -4.74
C PHE A 667 6.55 13.05 -5.39
N PRO A 668 7.51 13.60 -4.61
CA PRO A 668 8.76 14.11 -5.16
C PRO A 668 9.56 13.09 -6.01
N VAL A 669 9.50 11.80 -5.67
CA VAL A 669 10.16 10.71 -6.43
C VAL A 669 9.55 10.51 -7.81
N ASP A 670 8.22 10.43 -7.86
CA ASP A 670 7.47 10.32 -9.09
C ASP A 670 7.74 11.50 -10.03
N GLN A 671 7.72 12.73 -9.48
CA GLN A 671 7.99 13.95 -10.26
C GLN A 671 9.45 14.03 -10.74
N PHE A 672 10.40 13.45 -10.01
CA PHE A 672 11.80 13.37 -10.45
C PHE A 672 11.94 12.44 -11.67
N TYR A 673 11.44 11.21 -11.58
CA TYR A 673 11.50 10.27 -12.71
C TYR A 673 10.66 10.71 -13.91
N LEU A 674 9.58 11.46 -13.69
CA LEU A 674 8.82 12.11 -14.76
C LEU A 674 9.68 13.09 -15.57
N LYS A 675 10.59 13.82 -14.90
CA LYS A 675 11.51 14.78 -15.56
C LYS A 675 12.74 14.10 -16.16
N HIS A 676 13.12 12.94 -15.67
CA HIS A 676 14.30 12.19 -16.11
C HIS A 676 13.96 10.74 -16.45
N PRO A 677 13.06 10.50 -17.43
CA PRO A 677 12.53 9.15 -17.70
C PRO A 677 13.63 8.17 -18.13
N ILE A 678 14.67 8.65 -18.80
CA ILE A 678 15.80 7.82 -19.25
C ILE A 678 16.49 7.08 -18.10
N LEU A 679 16.52 7.67 -16.90
CA LEU A 679 17.15 7.07 -15.72
C LEU A 679 16.47 5.76 -15.29
N ILE A 680 15.17 5.59 -15.56
CA ILE A 680 14.45 4.34 -15.28
C ILE A 680 15.09 3.17 -16.05
N HIS A 681 15.67 3.44 -17.21
CA HIS A 681 16.26 2.43 -18.09
C HIS A 681 17.77 2.31 -17.94
N THR A 682 18.48 3.39 -17.62
CA THR A 682 19.95 3.45 -17.60
C THR A 682 20.59 3.29 -16.22
N GLN A 683 19.90 3.70 -15.14
CA GLN A 683 20.47 3.67 -13.80
C GLN A 683 20.72 2.23 -13.34
N PRO A 684 21.87 1.91 -12.71
CA PRO A 684 22.09 0.59 -12.14
C PRO A 684 21.07 0.27 -11.04
N ASN A 685 20.81 -1.02 -10.84
CA ASN A 685 20.02 -1.45 -9.68
C ASN A 685 20.85 -1.26 -8.40
N ALA A 686 20.20 -1.07 -7.26
CA ALA A 686 20.93 -0.91 -5.99
C ALA A 686 21.75 -2.17 -5.64
N GLU A 687 22.95 -1.96 -5.11
CA GLU A 687 23.79 -3.01 -4.54
C GLU A 687 23.06 -3.72 -3.38
N LEU A 688 23.15 -5.05 -3.36
CA LEU A 688 22.64 -5.84 -2.25
C LEU A 688 23.72 -5.96 -1.18
N THR A 689 23.42 -5.46 0.00
CA THR A 689 24.37 -5.40 1.10
C THR A 689 24.06 -6.52 2.12
N LEU A 690 25.11 -7.26 2.48
CA LEU A 690 25.12 -8.31 3.49
C LEU A 690 26.33 -8.09 4.40
N ASP A 691 26.07 -7.78 5.66
CA ASP A 691 27.08 -7.46 6.65
C ASP A 691 27.17 -8.57 7.71
N LEU A 692 28.16 -9.44 7.49
CA LEU A 692 28.39 -10.60 8.33
C LEU A 692 29.27 -10.29 9.54
N THR A 693 29.75 -9.05 9.69
CA THR A 693 30.53 -8.60 10.87
C THR A 693 29.63 -8.09 11.98
N ASN A 694 28.31 -8.21 11.85
CA ASN A 694 27.37 -7.87 12.91
C ASN A 694 27.50 -8.87 14.06
N GLU A 695 28.22 -8.47 15.10
CA GLU A 695 28.52 -9.27 16.29
C GLU A 695 27.25 -9.72 17.03
N VAL A 696 26.19 -8.90 17.06
CA VAL A 696 24.93 -9.23 17.75
C VAL A 696 24.23 -10.39 17.06
N LEU A 697 24.13 -10.32 15.72
CA LEU A 697 23.51 -11.38 14.92
C LEU A 697 24.38 -12.64 14.92
N LEU A 698 25.70 -12.49 14.81
CA LEU A 698 26.65 -13.60 14.88
C LEU A 698 26.56 -14.32 16.23
N ALA A 699 26.63 -13.61 17.35
CA ALA A 699 26.49 -14.17 18.69
C ALA A 699 25.17 -14.96 18.85
N SER A 700 24.06 -14.40 18.36
CA SER A 700 22.75 -15.04 18.39
C SER A 700 22.74 -16.35 17.59
N HIS A 701 23.31 -16.37 16.38
CA HIS A 701 23.40 -17.59 15.58
C HIS A 701 24.40 -18.61 16.11
N LEU A 702 25.46 -18.18 16.81
CA LEU A 702 26.40 -19.08 17.50
C LEU A 702 25.71 -19.83 18.64
N GLN A 703 24.75 -19.22 19.36
CA GLN A 703 23.92 -19.94 20.34
C GLN A 703 23.15 -21.08 19.68
N CYS A 704 22.59 -20.83 18.50
CA CYS A 704 21.89 -21.87 17.75
C CYS A 704 22.86 -22.93 17.21
N ALA A 705 24.00 -22.52 16.67
CA ALA A 705 25.01 -23.43 16.14
C ALA A 705 25.56 -24.36 17.23
N ALA A 706 25.86 -23.83 18.42
CA ALA A 706 26.33 -24.61 19.56
C ALA A 706 25.30 -25.62 20.08
N TYR A 707 24.00 -25.33 19.92
CA TYR A 707 22.94 -26.26 20.26
C TYR A 707 22.85 -27.42 19.26
N GLU A 708 23.09 -27.15 17.97
CA GLU A 708 23.08 -28.15 16.91
C GLU A 708 24.28 -29.09 17.00
N LEU A 709 25.48 -28.52 17.13
CA LEU A 709 26.75 -29.22 17.28
C LEU A 709 27.68 -28.36 18.16
N PRO A 710 28.36 -28.93 19.18
CA PRO A 710 29.30 -28.17 20.02
C PRO A 710 30.33 -27.41 19.17
N ILE A 711 30.59 -26.13 19.46
CA ILE A 711 31.47 -25.30 18.63
C ILE A 711 32.93 -25.58 18.97
N ASN A 712 33.73 -25.82 17.94
CA ASN A 712 35.18 -25.90 18.02
C ASN A 712 35.79 -24.78 17.16
N ILE A 713 36.55 -23.90 17.80
CA ILE A 713 37.10 -22.68 17.17
C ILE A 713 37.84 -23.02 15.86
N ARG A 714 38.74 -24.01 15.88
CA ARG A 714 39.60 -24.34 14.73
C ARG A 714 38.82 -24.87 13.54
N SER A 715 37.81 -25.70 13.76
CA SER A 715 37.02 -26.27 12.66
C SER A 715 35.92 -25.34 12.18
N ASP A 716 35.40 -24.47 13.06
CA ASP A 716 34.22 -23.64 12.77
C ASP A 716 34.56 -22.22 12.27
N GLU A 717 35.83 -21.78 12.40
CA GLU A 717 36.33 -20.50 11.87
C GLU A 717 36.00 -20.32 10.38
N LYS A 718 36.08 -21.38 9.57
CA LYS A 718 35.74 -21.32 8.13
C LYS A 718 34.28 -20.98 7.85
N PHE A 719 33.37 -21.20 8.80
CA PHE A 719 31.95 -20.91 8.63
C PHE A 719 31.60 -19.52 9.17
N PHE A 720 32.09 -19.20 10.37
CA PHE A 720 31.67 -18.01 11.12
C PHE A 720 32.68 -16.86 11.10
N GLY A 721 33.87 -17.07 10.54
CA GLY A 721 34.94 -16.08 10.44
C GLY A 721 35.80 -16.00 11.70
N ASN A 722 36.81 -15.13 11.64
CA ASN A 722 37.89 -15.06 12.62
C ASN A 722 37.45 -14.53 14.00
N GLN A 723 36.33 -13.79 14.06
CA GLN A 723 35.78 -13.24 15.31
C GLN A 723 35.08 -14.29 16.19
N ILE A 724 35.03 -15.56 15.75
CA ILE A 724 34.32 -16.63 16.46
C ILE A 724 34.84 -16.81 17.89
N GLN A 725 36.15 -16.68 18.12
CA GLN A 725 36.75 -16.90 19.42
C GLN A 725 36.26 -15.88 20.45
N ASP A 726 36.45 -14.59 20.17
CA ASP A 726 36.07 -13.49 21.07
C ASP A 726 34.57 -13.53 21.41
N ILE A 727 33.74 -13.80 20.40
CA ILE A 727 32.29 -13.84 20.57
C ILE A 727 31.86 -15.07 21.39
N CYS A 728 32.48 -16.23 21.19
CA CYS A 728 32.19 -17.43 21.97
C CYS A 728 32.62 -17.27 23.43
N GLU A 729 33.80 -16.70 23.68
CA GLU A 729 34.29 -16.42 25.05
C GLU A 729 33.36 -15.43 25.79
N ALA A 730 32.82 -14.43 25.09
CA ALA A 730 31.96 -13.42 25.69
C ALA A 730 30.49 -13.86 25.89
N ASN A 731 29.98 -14.80 25.07
CA ASN A 731 28.53 -15.09 25.01
C ASN A 731 28.14 -16.55 25.24
N LEU A 732 29.05 -17.52 25.13
CA LEU A 732 28.78 -18.95 25.25
C LEU A 732 29.51 -19.56 26.46
N GLU A 733 29.16 -20.80 26.82
CA GLU A 733 29.83 -21.52 27.92
C GLU A 733 30.80 -22.57 27.37
N MET A 734 32.03 -22.57 27.87
CA MET A 734 33.04 -23.56 27.52
C MET A 734 32.88 -24.84 28.35
N VAL A 735 32.77 -25.99 27.68
CA VAL A 735 32.64 -27.33 28.29
C VAL A 735 33.53 -28.30 27.51
N GLU A 736 34.53 -28.89 28.18
CA GLU A 736 35.41 -29.92 27.61
C GLU A 736 36.00 -29.54 26.24
N GLU A 737 36.64 -28.36 26.16
CA GLU A 737 37.27 -27.80 24.95
C GLU A 737 36.30 -27.42 23.79
N SER A 738 35.00 -27.44 24.03
CA SER A 738 33.97 -27.01 23.08
C SER A 738 33.02 -25.99 23.69
N TYR A 739 32.40 -25.14 22.87
CA TYR A 739 31.40 -24.18 23.36
C TYR A 739 29.99 -24.71 23.21
N ARG A 740 29.18 -24.50 24.27
CA ARG A 740 27.76 -24.84 24.39
C ARG A 740 26.92 -23.56 24.51
N PRO A 741 25.61 -23.62 24.20
CA PRO A 741 24.73 -22.46 24.35
C PRO A 741 24.66 -21.99 25.81
N HIS A 742 24.60 -20.68 26.00
CA HIS A 742 24.40 -20.11 27.32
C HIS A 742 23.01 -20.49 27.87
N PRO A 743 22.85 -20.80 29.17
CA PRO A 743 21.60 -21.27 29.78
C PRO A 743 20.37 -20.39 29.48
N LYS A 744 20.57 -19.09 29.33
CA LYS A 744 19.54 -18.11 28.93
C LYS A 744 18.81 -18.48 27.61
N TYR A 745 19.50 -19.13 26.68
CA TYR A 745 18.95 -19.52 25.38
C TYR A 745 18.32 -20.92 25.36
N LEU A 746 18.54 -21.71 26.41
CA LEU A 746 17.96 -23.04 26.55
C LEU A 746 16.50 -22.96 27.01
N PRO A 747 15.65 -23.94 26.66
CA PRO A 747 15.97 -25.20 25.98
C PRO A 747 16.07 -25.11 24.45
N PHE A 748 15.66 -24.01 23.81
CA PHE A 748 15.56 -23.95 22.35
C PHE A 748 15.97 -22.59 21.76
N PRO A 749 17.28 -22.37 21.47
CA PRO A 749 17.81 -21.08 21.03
C PRO A 749 17.16 -20.54 19.74
N ALA A 750 16.78 -21.42 18.81
CA ALA A 750 16.16 -21.04 17.54
C ALA A 750 14.76 -20.42 17.67
N SER A 751 14.09 -20.55 18.83
CA SER A 751 12.84 -19.81 19.10
C SER A 751 13.09 -18.36 19.51
N GLN A 752 14.24 -18.10 20.14
CA GLN A 752 14.62 -16.77 20.61
C GLN A 752 15.26 -15.92 19.50
N VAL A 753 15.94 -16.56 18.54
CA VAL A 753 16.58 -15.88 17.39
C VAL A 753 15.59 -15.75 16.23
N ARG A 754 14.82 -14.67 16.21
CA ARG A 754 13.82 -14.46 15.14
C ARG A 754 14.47 -13.93 13.87
N ILE A 755 14.41 -14.71 12.79
CA ILE A 755 14.96 -14.29 11.49
C ILE A 755 14.04 -13.33 10.72
N ARG A 756 12.74 -13.31 11.03
CA ARG A 756 11.76 -12.35 10.47
C ARG A 756 11.08 -11.58 11.60
N SER A 757 10.83 -10.30 11.36
CA SER A 757 10.10 -9.40 12.25
C SER A 757 8.59 -9.64 12.24
N VAL A 758 8.12 -10.89 12.17
CA VAL A 758 6.69 -11.21 12.24
C VAL A 758 6.31 -11.37 13.70
N SER A 759 5.42 -10.52 14.20
CA SER A 759 4.83 -10.67 15.52
C SER A 759 4.00 -11.96 15.56
N GLU A 760 4.23 -12.83 16.54
CA GLU A 760 3.33 -13.97 16.83
C GLU A 760 1.92 -13.52 17.23
N ASP A 761 1.79 -12.25 17.60
CA ASP A 761 0.57 -11.66 18.16
C ASP A 761 -0.39 -11.12 17.10
N MET A 762 -0.67 -11.94 16.09
CA MET A 762 -1.64 -11.59 15.04
C MET A 762 -3.08 -11.59 15.58
N PHE A 763 -3.86 -10.61 15.16
CA PHE A 763 -5.30 -10.49 15.41
C PHE A 763 -6.10 -11.08 14.25
N THR A 764 -7.20 -11.77 14.56
CA THR A 764 -8.10 -12.34 13.55
C THR A 764 -9.30 -11.42 13.32
N LEU A 765 -9.46 -10.92 12.09
CA LEU A 765 -10.62 -10.15 11.66
C LEU A 765 -11.72 -11.08 11.15
N VAL A 766 -12.89 -11.03 11.79
CA VAL A 766 -14.04 -11.90 11.52
C VAL A 766 -15.22 -11.05 11.09
N ASP A 767 -15.76 -11.34 9.90
CA ASP A 767 -17.10 -10.89 9.50
C ASP A 767 -18.11 -11.62 10.38
N VAL A 768 -19.04 -10.88 10.97
CA VAL A 768 -20.17 -11.36 11.80
C VAL A 768 -21.52 -10.89 11.24
N THR A 769 -21.57 -10.45 9.98
CA THR A 769 -22.78 -9.96 9.32
C THR A 769 -23.80 -11.09 9.14
N ASN A 770 -25.03 -10.88 9.62
CA ASN A 770 -26.11 -11.88 9.54
C ASN A 770 -25.67 -13.25 10.10
N ASP A 771 -24.95 -13.24 11.23
CA ASP A 771 -24.42 -14.41 11.93
C ASP A 771 -23.47 -15.30 11.10
N LYS A 772 -22.98 -14.79 9.97
CA LYS A 772 -21.89 -15.41 9.21
C LYS A 772 -20.62 -15.22 10.01
N ASN A 773 -19.96 -16.27 10.49
CA ASN A 773 -18.66 -16.18 11.18
C ASN A 773 -17.52 -16.50 10.20
N VAL A 774 -17.19 -15.56 9.31
CA VAL A 774 -16.19 -15.77 8.25
C VAL A 774 -14.91 -14.99 8.55
N ILE A 775 -13.79 -15.70 8.62
CA ILE A 775 -12.48 -15.06 8.80
C ILE A 775 -12.08 -14.32 7.52
N LEU A 776 -11.90 -13.00 7.62
CA LEU A 776 -11.51 -12.16 6.50
C LEU A 776 -9.99 -12.05 6.35
N GLU A 777 -9.28 -11.79 7.46
CA GLU A 777 -7.85 -11.45 7.45
C GLU A 777 -7.18 -11.63 8.82
N LEU A 778 -5.85 -11.80 8.81
CA LEU A 778 -4.98 -11.72 9.98
C LEU A 778 -4.19 -10.38 9.98
N LEU A 779 -4.24 -9.64 11.08
CA LEU A 779 -3.67 -8.29 11.22
C LEU A 779 -2.59 -8.23 12.33
N GLU A 780 -1.51 -7.50 12.10
CA GLU A 780 -0.47 -7.23 13.12
C GLU A 780 -0.96 -6.19 14.16
N PRO A 781 -0.52 -6.23 15.43
CA PRO A 781 -0.98 -5.31 16.48
C PRO A 781 -0.91 -3.82 16.10
N PHE A 782 0.23 -3.39 15.56
CA PHE A 782 0.44 -2.00 15.13
C PHE A 782 -0.57 -1.58 14.05
N ARG A 783 -0.92 -2.51 13.16
CA ARG A 783 -1.90 -2.29 12.10
C ARG A 783 -3.33 -2.25 12.63
N VAL A 784 -3.63 -3.06 13.64
CA VAL A 784 -4.94 -3.03 14.32
C VAL A 784 -5.19 -1.66 14.92
N ALA A 785 -4.20 -1.11 15.64
CA ALA A 785 -4.29 0.24 16.20
C ALA A 785 -4.57 1.31 15.12
N LEU A 786 -3.94 1.22 13.95
CA LEU A 786 -4.10 2.24 12.89
C LEU A 786 -5.33 2.05 11.98
N THR A 787 -5.87 0.84 11.85
CA THR A 787 -6.88 0.55 10.81
C THR A 787 -8.11 -0.22 11.27
N ALA A 788 -8.06 -0.88 12.42
CA ALA A 788 -9.12 -1.76 12.92
C ALA A 788 -9.47 -1.49 14.39
N TYR A 789 -9.44 -0.21 14.78
CA TYR A 789 -10.00 0.28 16.04
C TYR A 789 -11.52 0.24 16.02
N GLU A 790 -12.15 0.29 17.20
CA GLU A 790 -13.60 0.26 17.32
C GLU A 790 -14.24 1.46 16.60
N GLY A 791 -15.24 1.19 15.74
CA GLY A 791 -15.87 2.18 14.87
C GLY A 791 -15.13 2.47 13.56
N ALA A 792 -13.93 1.90 13.34
CA ALA A 792 -13.21 2.07 12.08
C ALA A 792 -14.03 1.53 10.88
N VAL A 793 -13.97 2.23 9.75
CA VAL A 793 -14.43 1.70 8.47
C VAL A 793 -13.28 0.93 7.84
N TYR A 794 -13.39 -0.39 7.91
CA TYR A 794 -12.47 -1.33 7.29
C TYR A 794 -12.92 -1.67 5.87
N VAL A 795 -11.99 -1.64 4.91
CA VAL A 795 -12.29 -1.97 3.51
C VAL A 795 -11.64 -3.31 3.13
N TYR A 796 -12.45 -4.22 2.60
CA TYR A 796 -12.02 -5.54 2.17
C TYR A 796 -12.66 -5.89 0.81
N GLN A 797 -11.84 -6.16 -0.21
CA GLN A 797 -12.29 -6.40 -1.59
C GLN A 797 -13.20 -5.27 -2.14
N GLY A 798 -12.89 -4.02 -1.75
CA GLY A 798 -13.68 -2.83 -2.05
C GLY A 798 -15.06 -2.76 -1.36
N LYS A 799 -15.40 -3.73 -0.52
CA LYS A 799 -16.59 -3.69 0.36
C LYS A 799 -16.23 -3.05 1.69
N THR A 800 -17.14 -2.26 2.23
CA THR A 800 -16.96 -1.59 3.51
C THR A 800 -17.53 -2.43 4.66
N PHE A 801 -16.80 -2.43 5.77
CA PHE A 801 -17.15 -3.06 7.03
C PHE A 801 -16.93 -2.04 8.15
N ILE A 802 -17.74 -2.08 9.20
CA ILE A 802 -17.51 -1.31 10.42
C ILE A 802 -17.04 -2.27 11.50
N ILE A 803 -15.92 -1.92 12.15
CA ILE A 803 -15.40 -2.66 13.31
C ILE A 803 -16.31 -2.40 14.50
N ARG A 804 -16.88 -3.46 15.09
CA ARG A 804 -17.78 -3.36 16.25
C ARG A 804 -17.07 -3.53 17.58
N LEU A 805 -16.15 -4.49 17.66
CA LEU A 805 -15.46 -4.85 18.90
C LEU A 805 -14.02 -5.24 18.58
N LEU A 806 -13.09 -4.70 19.37
CA LEU A 806 -11.69 -5.08 19.37
C LEU A 806 -11.38 -5.79 20.70
N ASN A 807 -11.32 -7.13 20.68
CA ASN A 807 -10.95 -7.90 21.86
C ASN A 807 -9.44 -8.15 21.87
N ILE A 808 -8.69 -7.31 22.61
CA ILE A 808 -7.23 -7.39 22.74
C ILE A 808 -6.79 -8.72 23.36
N ASN A 809 -7.46 -9.15 24.44
CA ASN A 809 -7.12 -10.37 25.18
C ASN A 809 -7.29 -11.64 24.33
N LYS A 810 -8.37 -11.71 23.54
CA LYS A 810 -8.64 -12.85 22.63
C LYS A 810 -7.98 -12.70 21.26
N ARG A 811 -7.45 -11.51 20.93
CA ARG A 811 -6.90 -11.14 19.61
C ARG A 811 -7.92 -11.33 18.47
N ILE A 812 -9.18 -10.97 18.73
CA ILE A 812 -10.27 -11.08 17.77
C ILE A 812 -10.87 -9.71 17.51
N ILE A 813 -11.14 -9.42 16.24
CA ILE A 813 -11.79 -8.20 15.77
C ILE A 813 -13.06 -8.61 15.04
N THR A 814 -14.21 -8.12 15.49
CA THR A 814 -15.50 -8.43 14.84
C THR A 814 -15.94 -7.25 13.98
N ALA A 815 -16.29 -7.53 12.73
CA ALA A 815 -16.69 -6.53 11.75
C ALA A 815 -18.07 -6.87 11.16
N HIS A 816 -18.89 -5.85 10.92
CA HIS A 816 -20.13 -6.00 10.17
C HIS A 816 -19.99 -5.30 8.82
N GLN A 817 -20.45 -5.92 7.75
CA GLN A 817 -20.50 -5.36 6.41
C GLN A 817 -21.56 -4.26 6.39
N VAL A 818 -21.18 -3.07 5.91
CA VAL A 818 -22.07 -1.91 5.82
C VAL A 818 -21.75 -1.17 4.53
N ASP A 819 -22.75 -0.65 3.82
CA ASP A 819 -22.50 0.25 2.68
C ASP A 819 -22.49 1.70 3.17
N VAL A 820 -21.30 2.26 3.43
CA VAL A 820 -21.15 3.65 3.92
C VAL A 820 -20.34 4.48 2.95
N GLU A 821 -20.73 5.74 2.74
CA GLU A 821 -20.03 6.64 1.82
C GLU A 821 -18.88 7.43 2.44
N TRP A 822 -18.77 7.37 3.77
CA TRP A 822 -17.66 7.91 4.51
C TRP A 822 -16.59 6.83 4.78
N SER A 823 -15.43 7.27 5.25
CA SER A 823 -14.33 6.44 5.71
C SER A 823 -13.80 6.98 7.03
N THR A 824 -12.96 6.22 7.72
CA THR A 824 -12.32 6.70 8.94
C THR A 824 -10.87 7.10 8.68
N LEU A 825 -10.47 8.20 9.28
CA LEU A 825 -9.08 8.64 9.38
C LEU A 825 -8.72 8.67 10.86
N GLN A 826 -7.78 7.84 11.28
CA GLN A 826 -7.40 7.77 12.68
C GLN A 826 -6.76 9.08 13.16
N ARG A 827 -6.85 9.33 14.47
CA ARG A 827 -6.14 10.39 15.16
C ARG A 827 -5.07 9.71 16.02
N ASP A 828 -3.84 9.78 15.54
CA ASP A 828 -2.72 9.11 16.15
C ASP A 828 -1.48 10.00 16.27
N PHE A 829 -0.61 9.63 17.19
CA PHE A 829 0.76 10.10 17.23
C PHE A 829 1.67 9.00 17.75
N THR A 830 2.92 9.02 17.28
CA THR A 830 3.96 8.13 17.79
C THR A 830 4.96 8.96 18.60
N ASP A 831 5.15 8.59 19.86
CA ASP A 831 6.24 9.07 20.70
C ASP A 831 7.41 8.09 20.62
N VAL A 832 8.62 8.60 20.47
CA VAL A 832 9.85 7.78 20.41
C VAL A 832 10.82 8.30 21.46
N ASP A 833 10.98 7.55 22.54
CA ASP A 833 11.69 8.00 23.74
C ASP A 833 12.87 7.11 24.13
N PRO A 834 14.06 7.69 24.35
CA PRO A 834 15.17 6.97 24.92
C PRO A 834 14.83 6.63 26.37
N VAL A 835 14.92 5.34 26.70
CA VAL A 835 14.64 4.81 28.04
C VAL A 835 15.94 4.73 28.83
N ARG A 836 17.03 4.28 28.18
CA ARG A 836 18.33 4.08 28.84
C ARG A 836 19.47 4.26 27.86
N SER A 837 20.41 5.15 28.19
CA SER A 837 21.69 5.28 27.48
C SER A 837 22.62 4.11 27.84
N LEU A 838 23.18 3.46 26.83
CA LEU A 838 24.20 2.42 26.96
C LEU A 838 25.60 2.95 26.64
N MET A 839 25.70 3.84 25.65
CA MET A 839 26.95 4.45 25.21
C MET A 839 26.75 5.94 24.95
N LYS A 840 27.82 6.73 25.13
CA LYS A 840 27.86 8.17 24.84
C LYS A 840 29.18 8.52 24.17
N LYS A 841 29.12 9.34 23.11
CA LYS A 841 30.28 10.03 22.54
C LYS A 841 29.99 11.52 22.42
N THR A 842 31.05 12.32 22.40
CA THR A 842 30.95 13.78 22.19
C THR A 842 31.69 14.13 20.91
N MET A 843 30.97 14.74 19.96
CA MET A 843 31.48 15.15 18.67
C MET A 843 31.87 16.63 18.73
N HIS A 844 33.09 16.97 18.27
CA HIS A 844 33.67 18.32 18.25
C HIS A 844 33.50 19.13 19.55
N GLY A 845 33.50 18.46 20.71
CA GLY A 845 33.48 19.06 22.04
C GLY A 845 32.15 19.68 22.50
N SER A 846 31.11 19.72 21.65
CA SER A 846 29.86 20.44 21.94
C SER A 846 28.60 19.59 21.74
N THR A 847 28.63 18.59 20.86
CA THR A 847 27.45 17.80 20.49
C THR A 847 27.52 16.42 21.11
N ASN A 848 26.56 16.06 21.95
CA ASN A 848 26.47 14.74 22.57
C ASN A 848 25.65 13.79 21.69
N ILE A 849 26.17 12.58 21.49
CA ILE A 849 25.55 11.51 20.74
C ILE A 849 25.45 10.30 21.68
N TYR A 850 24.28 9.68 21.73
CA TYR A 850 24.00 8.55 22.62
C TYR A 850 23.49 7.36 21.84
N PHE A 851 23.75 6.17 22.34
CA PHE A 851 23.18 4.92 21.86
C PHE A 851 22.59 4.14 23.03
N GLY A 852 21.41 3.55 22.85
CA GLY A 852 20.73 2.86 23.95
C GLY A 852 19.36 2.30 23.62
N ALA A 853 18.60 1.98 24.67
CA ALA A 853 17.23 1.48 24.57
C ALA A 853 16.27 2.63 24.23
N VAL A 854 15.39 2.41 23.26
CA VAL A 854 14.38 3.34 22.79
C VAL A 854 13.02 2.65 22.82
N LYS A 855 12.00 3.32 23.34
CA LYS A 855 10.62 2.87 23.32
C LYS A 855 9.82 3.72 22.35
N ALA A 856 9.15 3.08 21.39
CA ALA A 856 8.21 3.73 20.49
C ALA A 856 6.79 3.40 20.93
N THR A 857 5.99 4.42 21.23
CA THR A 857 4.60 4.27 21.69
C THR A 857 3.67 4.92 20.69
N LEU A 858 2.80 4.12 20.06
CA LEU A 858 1.73 4.60 19.19
C LEU A 858 0.46 4.80 20.02
N HIS A 859 -0.04 6.03 20.07
CA HIS A 859 -1.31 6.38 20.69
C HIS A 859 -2.37 6.58 19.63
N VAL A 860 -3.54 5.96 19.80
CA VAL A 860 -4.71 6.18 18.94
C VAL A 860 -5.88 6.56 19.82
N PHE A 861 -6.13 7.86 19.91
CA PHE A 861 -7.06 8.45 20.87
C PHE A 861 -8.41 8.83 20.24
N GLY A 862 -8.55 8.65 18.93
CA GLY A 862 -9.80 8.92 18.23
C GLY A 862 -9.71 8.65 16.73
N TYR A 863 -10.76 9.03 16.02
CA TYR A 863 -10.78 9.06 14.57
C TYR A 863 -11.76 10.12 14.04
N PHE A 864 -11.55 10.52 12.80
CA PHE A 864 -12.46 11.35 12.04
C PHE A 864 -13.29 10.48 11.11
N LYS A 865 -14.60 10.71 11.04
CA LYS A 865 -15.40 10.26 9.91
C LYS A 865 -15.23 11.28 8.80
N VAL A 866 -14.75 10.86 7.63
CA VAL A 866 -14.48 11.74 6.49
C VAL A 866 -15.25 11.28 5.26
N ASN A 867 -15.82 12.24 4.52
CA ASN A 867 -16.49 11.96 3.25
C ASN A 867 -15.47 11.65 2.11
N LYS A 868 -15.97 11.43 0.90
CA LYS A 868 -15.12 11.20 -0.30
C LYS A 868 -14.18 12.39 -0.59
N GLN A 869 -14.60 13.61 -0.28
CA GLN A 869 -13.83 14.85 -0.42
C GLN A 869 -12.84 15.10 0.73
N LYS A 870 -12.75 14.19 1.70
CA LYS A 870 -11.98 14.30 2.95
C LYS A 870 -12.41 15.44 3.88
N ASP A 871 -13.63 15.95 3.74
CA ASP A 871 -14.22 16.82 4.75
C ASP A 871 -14.60 15.97 5.97
N ILE A 872 -14.31 16.51 7.16
CA ILE A 872 -14.62 15.86 8.44
C ILE A 872 -16.12 16.00 8.70
N LEU A 873 -16.82 14.87 8.72
CA LEU A 873 -18.24 14.76 9.04
C LEU A 873 -18.46 14.71 10.55
N ASP A 874 -17.57 14.02 11.26
CA ASP A 874 -17.70 13.74 12.69
C ASP A 874 -16.33 13.49 13.31
N VAL A 875 -16.21 13.75 14.62
CA VAL A 875 -15.00 13.50 15.42
C VAL A 875 -15.40 12.55 16.53
N VAL A 876 -14.77 11.38 16.58
CA VAL A 876 -15.04 10.36 17.59
C VAL A 876 -13.78 10.16 18.42
N ASP A 877 -13.92 10.25 19.74
CA ASP A 877 -12.88 9.85 20.68
C ASP A 877 -13.06 8.36 21.01
N ILE A 878 -11.95 7.63 21.13
CA ILE A 878 -11.94 6.22 21.53
C ILE A 878 -11.06 6.05 22.76
N THR A 879 -11.26 4.95 23.48
CA THR A 879 -10.34 4.58 24.54
C THR A 879 -8.97 4.28 23.95
N ASP A 880 -7.94 4.98 24.44
CA ASP A 880 -6.57 4.78 23.98
C ASP A 880 -6.03 3.43 24.48
N HIS A 881 -5.49 2.66 23.55
CA HIS A 881 -4.84 1.38 23.80
C HIS A 881 -3.45 1.43 23.15
N PRO A 882 -2.47 2.06 23.83
CA PRO A 882 -1.18 2.34 23.23
C PRO A 882 -0.47 1.05 22.84
N VAL A 883 0.14 1.06 21.64
CA VAL A 883 1.00 -0.03 21.19
C VAL A 883 2.45 0.37 21.46
N GLU A 884 3.08 -0.32 22.41
CA GLU A 884 4.47 -0.11 22.77
C GLU A 884 5.39 -1.07 22.00
N ILE A 885 6.47 -0.53 21.46
CA ILE A 885 7.53 -1.27 20.79
C ILE A 885 8.85 -0.91 21.47
N ASP A 886 9.43 -1.88 22.17
CA ASP A 886 10.79 -1.77 22.70
C ASP A 886 11.81 -2.04 21.58
N SER A 887 12.80 -1.16 21.46
CA SER A 887 13.85 -1.23 20.43
C SER A 887 15.17 -0.65 20.97
N ARG A 888 16.20 -0.65 20.11
CA ARG A 888 17.46 0.07 20.31
C ARG A 888 17.63 1.15 19.26
N GLY A 889 18.32 2.20 19.63
CA GLY A 889 18.47 3.36 18.77
C GLY A 889 19.62 4.26 19.22
N PHE A 890 19.90 5.27 18.40
CA PHE A 890 20.81 6.34 18.74
C PHE A 890 20.14 7.69 18.57
N TRP A 891 20.59 8.68 19.33
CA TRP A 891 20.10 10.05 19.23
C TRP A 891 21.23 11.06 19.37
N ILE A 892 21.06 12.19 18.70
CA ILE A 892 21.96 13.34 18.71
C ILE A 892 21.19 14.47 19.34
N ASP A 893 21.69 14.98 20.46
CA ASP A 893 21.12 16.18 21.06
C ASP A 893 21.48 17.38 20.19
N VAL A 894 20.48 18.19 19.85
CA VAL A 894 20.68 19.42 19.10
C VAL A 894 20.84 20.56 20.10
N PRO A 895 22.02 21.17 20.23
CA PRO A 895 22.24 22.30 21.12
C PRO A 895 21.22 23.42 20.89
N TRP A 896 20.70 23.98 21.98
CA TRP A 896 19.58 24.94 21.91
C TRP A 896 19.90 26.20 21.09
N HIS A 897 21.15 26.66 21.11
CA HIS A 897 21.58 27.81 20.31
C HIS A 897 21.38 27.61 18.79
N ILE A 898 21.40 26.36 18.30
CA ILE A 898 21.09 26.06 16.88
C ILE A 898 19.61 26.35 16.60
N ILE A 899 18.72 25.98 17.53
CA ILE A 899 17.29 26.25 17.42
C ILE A 899 17.01 27.76 17.47
N GLU A 900 17.74 28.50 18.30
CA GLU A 900 17.69 29.97 18.36
C GLU A 900 18.11 30.60 17.02
N VAL A 901 19.18 30.11 16.40
CA VAL A 901 19.63 30.58 15.07
C VAL A 901 18.58 30.33 13.99
N LEU A 902 17.96 29.15 13.96
CA LEU A 902 16.87 28.84 13.02
C LEU A 902 15.65 29.75 13.25
N SER A 903 15.32 29.99 14.51
CA SER A 903 14.26 30.91 14.94
C SER A 903 14.50 32.35 14.47
N LEU A 904 15.73 32.85 14.58
CA LEU A 904 16.12 34.18 14.07
C LEU A 904 15.91 34.30 12.56
N LYS A 905 16.16 33.21 11.81
CA LYS A 905 15.92 33.13 10.36
C LYS A 905 14.49 32.79 9.97
N LYS A 906 13.54 32.76 10.92
CA LYS A 906 12.14 32.36 10.69
C LYS A 906 12.01 30.97 10.03
N ILE A 907 12.95 30.09 10.32
CA ILE A 907 12.96 28.70 9.84
C ILE A 907 12.41 27.80 10.95
N ASN A 908 11.53 26.88 10.56
CA ASN A 908 10.89 25.95 11.49
C ASN A 908 11.90 24.91 12.01
N GLY A 909 12.25 25.00 13.30
CA GLY A 909 13.20 24.09 13.94
C GLY A 909 12.79 22.62 13.88
N ALA A 910 11.49 22.31 14.05
CA ALA A 910 11.00 20.94 13.96
C ALA A 910 11.09 20.39 12.53
N ALA A 911 10.79 21.21 11.52
CA ALA A 911 10.97 20.86 10.11
C ALA A 911 12.45 20.65 9.73
N SER A 912 13.34 21.43 10.34
CA SER A 912 14.79 21.32 10.16
C SER A 912 15.34 20.02 10.74
N ILE A 913 14.96 19.69 11.98
CA ILE A 913 15.31 18.42 12.64
C ILE A 913 14.79 17.25 11.81
N HIS A 914 13.54 17.30 11.38
CA HIS A 914 12.93 16.23 10.60
C HIS A 914 13.63 16.06 9.25
N ALA A 915 13.88 17.14 8.50
CA ALA A 915 14.62 17.08 7.24
C ALA A 915 16.05 16.55 7.42
N ALA A 916 16.74 16.91 8.50
CA ALA A 916 18.05 16.34 8.84
C ALA A 916 17.96 14.83 9.16
N GLN A 917 16.92 14.39 9.87
CA GLN A 917 16.68 12.96 10.09
C GLN A 917 16.51 12.20 8.77
N HIS A 918 15.73 12.73 7.83
CA HIS A 918 15.54 12.10 6.51
C HIS A 918 16.83 12.08 5.69
N ALA A 919 17.64 13.14 5.73
CA ALA A 919 18.94 13.19 5.06
C ALA A 919 19.86 12.08 5.57
N LEU A 920 20.00 11.95 6.89
CA LEU A 920 20.80 10.90 7.53
C LEU A 920 20.25 9.50 7.24
N LEU A 921 18.93 9.30 7.36
CA LEU A 921 18.27 8.02 7.07
C LEU A 921 18.45 7.57 5.60
N SER A 922 18.59 8.52 4.68
CA SER A 922 18.90 8.24 3.27
C SER A 922 20.33 7.74 3.06
N LEU A 923 21.25 8.10 3.96
CA LEU A 923 22.69 7.78 3.90
C LEU A 923 23.07 6.56 4.74
N MET A 924 22.27 6.21 5.75
CA MET A 924 22.50 5.04 6.61
C MET A 924 22.81 3.74 5.86
N PRO A 925 22.17 3.42 4.69
CA PRO A 925 22.50 2.20 3.95
C PRO A 925 23.97 2.07 3.50
N ILE A 926 24.75 3.15 3.52
CA ILE A 926 26.18 3.15 3.18
C ILE A 926 27.00 2.43 4.26
N PHE A 927 26.65 2.63 5.53
CA PHE A 927 27.34 2.03 6.67
C PHE A 927 26.62 0.77 7.17
N ILE A 928 25.34 0.64 6.83
CA ILE A 928 24.46 -0.40 7.36
C ILE A 928 23.86 -1.19 6.21
N SER A 929 24.10 -2.49 6.20
CA SER A 929 23.40 -3.39 5.28
C SER A 929 21.94 -3.56 5.72
N ASN A 930 21.06 -2.71 5.19
CA ASN A 930 19.65 -2.64 5.60
C ASN A 930 18.73 -2.68 4.38
N SER A 931 17.64 -3.43 4.47
CA SER A 931 16.57 -3.45 3.48
C SER A 931 15.69 -2.19 3.55
N GLY A 932 16.26 -0.99 3.49
CA GLY A 932 15.55 0.30 3.38
C GLY A 932 14.63 0.72 4.54
N ASN A 933 13.98 -0.22 5.24
CA ASN A 933 12.90 -0.05 6.20
C ASN A 933 13.27 -0.53 7.62
N ASP A 934 14.49 -1.03 7.83
CA ASP A 934 14.86 -1.61 9.13
C ASP A 934 15.25 -0.53 10.17
N ILE A 935 15.39 0.74 9.77
CA ILE A 935 15.61 1.88 10.68
C ILE A 935 14.51 2.90 10.46
N ARG A 936 14.00 3.45 11.56
CA ARG A 936 12.99 4.52 11.57
C ARG A 936 13.47 5.72 12.37
N THR A 937 12.75 6.82 12.21
CA THR A 937 12.95 8.06 12.95
C THR A 937 11.61 8.62 13.41
N GLU A 938 11.62 9.51 14.39
CA GLU A 938 10.42 10.16 14.89
C GLU A 938 9.86 11.14 13.85
N CYS A 939 8.66 10.87 13.35
CA CYS A 939 8.00 11.73 12.38
C CYS A 939 7.28 12.89 13.07
N LYS A 940 7.34 14.08 12.47
CA LYS A 940 6.67 15.27 13.01
C LYS A 940 5.27 15.41 12.41
N ALA A 941 4.27 15.63 13.27
CA ALA A 941 2.88 15.79 12.86
C ALA A 941 2.60 17.25 12.44
N GLY A 942 2.26 17.48 11.17
CA GLY A 942 2.03 18.82 10.63
C GLY A 942 1.00 19.63 11.41
N GLU A 943 -0.08 18.99 11.87
CA GLU A 943 -1.09 19.66 12.70
C GLU A 943 -0.55 20.24 14.00
N LYS A 944 0.45 19.58 14.59
CA LYS A 944 1.08 20.04 15.83
C LYS A 944 2.10 21.11 15.54
N GLU A 945 2.95 20.89 14.53
CA GLU A 945 4.09 21.76 14.26
C GLU A 945 3.67 23.10 13.65
N TYR A 946 2.58 23.18 12.88
CA TYR A 946 2.08 24.43 12.30
C TYR A 946 0.96 25.10 13.12
N LYS A 947 0.63 24.60 14.32
CA LYS A 947 -0.33 25.28 15.21
C LYS A 947 0.33 26.51 15.84
N GLU A 948 -0.33 27.66 15.72
CA GLU A 948 0.09 28.90 16.39
C GLU A 948 0.07 28.81 17.93
N ALA A 949 -0.80 27.96 18.48
CA ALA A 949 -0.89 27.74 19.91
C ALA A 949 0.27 26.87 20.42
N LYS A 950 0.72 27.14 21.64
CA LYS A 950 1.70 26.32 22.35
C LYS A 950 1.18 24.89 22.49
N SER A 951 1.93 23.91 21.99
CA SER A 951 1.58 22.49 22.14
C SER A 951 1.86 22.02 23.56
N GLU A 952 0.96 21.22 24.13
CA GLU A 952 1.20 20.50 25.40
C GLU A 952 2.23 19.37 25.20
N ARG A 953 2.16 18.66 24.08
CA ARG A 953 3.11 17.59 23.69
C ARG A 953 4.42 18.17 23.14
N ARG A 954 5.25 18.79 23.98
CA ARG A 954 6.58 19.28 23.57
C ARG A 954 7.60 18.13 23.54
N ARG A 955 8.57 18.21 22.62
CA ARG A 955 9.60 17.16 22.45
C ARG A 955 11.00 17.77 22.54
N PRO A 956 11.99 17.07 23.12
CA PRO A 956 13.38 17.53 23.13
C PRO A 956 13.92 17.81 21.73
N SER A 957 14.79 18.82 21.60
CA SER A 957 15.52 19.10 20.37
C SER A 957 16.58 18.02 20.13
N ARG A 958 16.19 16.93 19.45
CA ARG A 958 17.08 15.82 19.11
C ARG A 958 16.78 15.20 17.76
N LEU A 959 17.82 14.65 17.13
CA LEU A 959 17.69 13.69 16.03
C LEU A 959 17.64 12.30 16.67
N ILE A 960 16.64 11.45 16.37
CA ILE A 960 16.51 10.12 16.99
C ILE A 960 16.24 9.07 15.92
N PHE A 961 16.94 7.94 16.00
CA PHE A 961 16.82 6.82 15.09
C PHE A 961 16.74 5.53 15.89
N TYR A 962 15.94 4.58 15.42
CA TYR A 962 15.75 3.30 16.11
C TYR A 962 15.53 2.17 15.12
N ASP A 963 15.92 0.96 15.53
CA ASP A 963 15.72 -0.27 14.77
C ASP A 963 14.20 -0.55 14.71
N ASN A 964 13.66 -0.82 13.51
CA ASN A 964 12.24 -1.13 13.34
C ASN A 964 11.90 -2.58 13.77
N CYS A 965 12.92 -3.41 14.02
CA CYS A 965 12.76 -4.73 14.62
C CYS A 965 12.43 -4.55 16.11
N GLY A 966 11.20 -4.92 16.49
CA GLY A 966 10.70 -4.80 17.87
C GLY A 966 11.26 -5.85 18.84
N ASP A 967 12.53 -6.20 18.71
CA ASP A 967 13.23 -7.07 19.63
C ASP A 967 14.05 -6.24 20.61
N SER A 968 13.98 -6.58 21.91
CA SER A 968 14.74 -5.89 22.97
C SER A 968 16.26 -5.99 22.79
N SER A 969 16.72 -6.92 21.94
CA SER A 969 18.10 -7.02 21.47
C SER A 969 18.48 -5.96 20.43
N GLY A 970 17.54 -5.48 19.62
CA GLY A 970 17.82 -4.74 18.38
C GLY A 970 18.69 -5.54 17.41
N ALA A 971 18.55 -5.29 16.12
CA ALA A 971 19.47 -5.88 15.13
C ALA A 971 20.89 -5.26 15.20
N GLY A 972 21.07 -4.23 16.03
CA GLY A 972 22.35 -3.54 16.19
C GLY A 972 22.67 -2.61 15.02
N LEU A 973 21.67 -2.29 14.17
CA LEU A 973 21.90 -1.42 13.00
C LEU A 973 22.20 0.00 13.44
N CYS A 974 21.40 0.55 14.35
CA CYS A 974 21.66 1.86 14.93
C CYS A 974 23.01 1.97 15.63
N ASN A 975 23.62 0.86 16.08
CA ASN A 975 24.96 0.88 16.69
C ASN A 975 26.04 1.25 15.66
N LYS A 976 25.97 0.66 14.45
CA LYS A 976 26.91 1.00 13.36
C LYS A 976 26.74 2.44 12.87
N ALA A 977 25.51 2.93 12.74
CA ALA A 977 25.30 4.36 12.42
C ALA A 977 25.78 5.29 13.54
N TYR A 978 25.69 4.86 14.80
CA TYR A 978 26.24 5.59 15.93
C TYR A 978 27.78 5.70 15.84
N GLU A 979 28.49 4.65 15.43
CA GLU A 979 29.95 4.71 15.23
C GLU A 979 30.33 5.73 14.14
N HIS A 980 29.65 5.70 13.00
CA HIS A 980 29.93 6.52 11.81
C HIS A 980 29.14 7.85 11.72
N THR A 981 28.65 8.38 12.85
CA THR A 981 27.79 9.58 12.82
C THR A 981 28.45 10.81 12.19
N ASP A 982 29.74 11.03 12.45
CA ASP A 982 30.48 12.21 12.00
C ASP A 982 30.62 12.22 10.47
N GLU A 983 30.89 11.04 9.90
CA GLU A 983 30.93 10.79 8.45
C GLU A 983 29.54 10.94 7.83
N LEU A 984 28.50 10.36 8.47
CA LEU A 984 27.11 10.49 8.03
C LEU A 984 26.65 11.95 7.94
N ILE A 985 26.97 12.78 8.93
CA ILE A 985 26.61 14.21 8.92
C ILE A 985 27.37 14.94 7.81
N THR A 986 28.65 14.66 7.64
CA THR A 986 29.48 15.26 6.57
C THR A 986 28.90 14.94 5.19
N MET A 987 28.59 13.66 4.93
CA MET A 987 27.97 13.22 3.68
C MET A 987 26.56 13.82 3.48
N ALA A 988 25.80 14.03 4.56
CA ALA A 988 24.49 14.67 4.50
C ALA A 988 24.60 16.13 4.05
N ILE A 989 25.61 16.86 4.57
CA ILE A 989 25.90 18.24 4.14
C ILE A 989 26.24 18.25 2.65
N GLU A 990 27.22 17.45 2.22
CA GLU A 990 27.65 17.38 0.81
C GLU A 990 26.48 17.04 -0.13
N ARG A 991 25.63 16.09 0.27
CA ARG A 991 24.43 15.70 -0.49
C ARG A 991 23.40 16.83 -0.59
N ILE A 992 23.18 17.57 0.49
CA ILE A 992 22.21 18.68 0.48
C ILE A 992 22.74 19.84 -0.38
N GLU A 993 24.04 20.12 -0.33
CA GLU A 993 24.70 21.18 -1.09
C GLU A 993 24.81 20.87 -2.59
N SER A 994 25.19 19.63 -2.95
CA SER A 994 25.30 19.19 -4.35
C SER A 994 23.94 18.99 -5.04
N CYS A 995 22.85 19.02 -4.28
CA CYS A 995 21.52 18.81 -4.83
C CYS A 995 20.94 20.08 -5.46
N ASP A 996 20.71 20.03 -6.77
CA ASP A 996 20.13 21.13 -7.59
C ASP A 996 18.68 21.50 -7.26
N CYS A 997 18.02 20.80 -6.33
CA CYS A 997 16.62 21.08 -6.02
C CYS A 997 16.46 22.44 -5.33
N LYS A 998 15.55 23.27 -5.88
CA LYS A 998 15.24 24.62 -5.39
C LYS A 998 14.04 24.69 -4.43
N VAL A 999 13.38 23.55 -4.22
CA VAL A 999 12.20 23.41 -3.37
C VAL A 999 12.66 23.33 -1.91
N ARG A 1000 12.07 24.12 -0.99
CA ARG A 1000 12.49 24.13 0.44
C ARG A 1000 12.22 22.79 1.11
N GLU A 1001 11.18 22.09 0.72
CA GLU A 1001 10.84 20.74 1.18
C GLU A 1001 11.83 19.68 0.66
N GLY A 1002 12.69 20.05 -0.31
CA GLY A 1002 13.72 19.21 -0.90
C GLY A 1002 13.22 18.17 -1.90
N CYS A 1003 14.12 17.28 -2.33
CA CYS A 1003 13.82 16.16 -3.22
C CYS A 1003 14.34 14.84 -2.64
N PRO A 1004 14.04 13.69 -3.29
CA PRO A 1004 14.46 12.38 -2.80
C PRO A 1004 15.95 12.13 -2.82
N GLY A 1005 16.67 12.90 -3.64
CA GLY A 1005 18.12 12.90 -3.66
C GLY A 1005 18.75 13.62 -2.46
N CYS A 1006 17.99 14.39 -1.67
CA CYS A 1006 18.54 15.12 -0.52
C CYS A 1006 17.84 14.84 0.82
N ILE A 1007 16.58 15.24 1.00
CA ILE A 1007 15.92 15.27 2.32
C ILE A 1007 14.52 14.68 2.36
N THR A 1008 13.96 14.22 1.23
CA THR A 1008 12.63 13.56 1.25
C THR A 1008 12.80 12.05 1.19
N SER A 1009 12.40 11.32 2.23
CA SER A 1009 12.40 9.85 2.18
C SER A 1009 11.06 9.31 1.67
N SER A 1010 11.12 8.36 0.75
CA SER A 1010 9.95 7.56 0.39
C SER A 1010 9.69 6.43 1.38
N LYS A 1011 10.57 6.13 2.35
CA LYS A 1011 10.56 4.84 3.09
C LYS A 1011 9.46 4.68 4.15
N PHE A 1012 8.62 5.68 4.37
CA PHE A 1012 7.62 5.64 5.44
C PHE A 1012 6.27 5.09 4.94
N GLU A 1013 6.00 3.82 5.23
CA GLU A 1013 4.72 3.16 4.99
C GLU A 1013 3.66 3.53 6.05
N GLY A 1014 2.38 3.47 5.70
CA GLY A 1014 1.29 3.36 6.68
C GLY A 1014 0.65 4.66 7.19
N GLY A 1015 1.07 5.83 6.72
CA GLY A 1015 0.49 7.12 7.11
C GLY A 1015 1.25 7.89 8.20
N VAL A 1016 2.43 7.41 8.61
CA VAL A 1016 3.17 7.98 9.76
C VAL A 1016 4.11 9.13 9.38
N CYS A 1017 4.56 9.22 8.11
CA CYS A 1017 5.29 10.39 7.61
C CYS A 1017 4.73 10.85 6.27
N SER A 1018 4.01 11.94 6.27
CA SER A 1018 3.52 12.62 5.08
C SER A 1018 4.61 13.44 4.37
N GLY A 1019 5.79 13.61 5.00
CA GLY A 1019 6.80 14.57 4.53
C GLY A 1019 6.32 16.02 4.60
N GLU A 1020 5.22 16.29 5.32
CA GLU A 1020 4.58 17.61 5.38
C GLU A 1020 5.44 18.66 6.09
N VAL A 1021 6.36 18.25 6.96
CA VAL A 1021 7.15 19.14 7.82
C VAL A 1021 8.63 18.96 7.51
N LEU A 1022 9.13 19.62 6.46
CA LEU A 1022 10.53 19.52 6.00
C LEU A 1022 11.07 20.91 5.58
N ASP A 1023 12.31 21.23 5.97
CA ASP A 1023 13.04 22.39 5.45
C ASP A 1023 14.52 22.04 5.16
N LYS A 1024 14.90 22.07 3.88
CA LYS A 1024 16.24 21.78 3.35
C LYS A 1024 17.28 22.78 3.85
N VAL A 1025 16.92 24.06 3.87
CA VAL A 1025 17.84 25.12 4.31
C VAL A 1025 18.08 24.99 5.81
N GLY A 1026 17.01 24.76 6.56
CA GLY A 1026 17.08 24.51 8.00
C GLY A 1026 17.90 23.28 8.35
N ALA A 1027 17.72 22.17 7.63
CA ALA A 1027 18.53 20.97 7.79
C ALA A 1027 20.01 21.22 7.52
N LEU A 1028 20.35 21.98 6.47
CA LEU A 1028 21.73 22.29 6.12
C LEU A 1028 22.41 23.13 7.23
N ILE A 1029 21.75 24.18 7.70
CA ILE A 1029 22.25 25.02 8.81
C ILE A 1029 22.47 24.16 10.06
N LEU A 1030 21.47 23.35 10.42
CA LEU A 1030 21.52 22.46 11.58
C LEU A 1030 22.69 21.49 11.49
N LEU A 1031 22.85 20.77 10.38
CA LEU A 1031 23.91 19.78 10.21
C LEU A 1031 25.31 20.40 10.22
N LYS A 1032 25.50 21.55 9.57
CA LYS A 1032 26.77 22.30 9.60
C LYS A 1032 27.14 22.74 11.01
N MET A 1033 26.17 23.27 11.76
CA MET A 1033 26.39 23.72 13.14
C MET A 1033 26.68 22.55 14.09
N LEU A 1034 26.09 21.36 13.87
CA LEU A 1034 26.44 20.16 14.65
C LEU A 1034 27.92 19.78 14.49
N LEU A 1035 28.51 19.97 13.31
CA LEU A 1035 29.94 19.78 13.04
C LEU A 1035 30.81 21.00 13.44
N CYS A 1036 30.26 21.99 14.14
CA CYS A 1036 30.95 23.24 14.47
C CYS A 1036 31.51 23.99 13.24
N GLN A 1037 30.92 23.80 12.05
CA GLN A 1037 31.31 24.55 10.85
C GLN A 1037 30.77 25.98 10.90
N HIS A 1038 31.54 26.94 10.40
CA HIS A 1038 31.09 28.31 10.29
C HIS A 1038 29.99 28.44 9.23
N VAL A 1039 28.79 28.88 9.65
CA VAL A 1039 27.66 29.11 8.76
C VAL A 1039 27.47 30.61 8.55
N ASN A 1040 27.74 31.09 7.33
CA ASN A 1040 27.35 32.45 6.95
C ASN A 1040 25.83 32.50 6.73
N LEU A 1041 25.11 33.07 7.70
CA LEU A 1041 23.66 33.14 7.71
C LEU A 1041 23.09 34.06 6.62
N ASP A 1042 23.86 35.01 6.09
CA ASP A 1042 23.39 35.99 5.10
C ASP A 1042 23.13 35.37 3.72
N ILE A 1043 23.69 34.19 3.46
CA ILE A 1043 23.52 33.45 2.20
C ILE A 1043 22.12 32.82 2.12
N TYR A 1044 21.49 32.54 3.26
CA TYR A 1044 20.22 31.82 3.33
C TYR A 1044 19.04 32.79 3.50
N ALA A 1045 18.05 32.64 2.63
CA ALA A 1045 16.80 33.39 2.72
C ALA A 1045 15.99 32.99 3.95
N ASP A 1046 15.35 33.97 4.58
CA ASP A 1046 14.44 33.77 5.70
C ASP A 1046 13.36 32.72 5.36
N GLY A 1047 12.93 31.97 6.38
CA GLY A 1047 11.89 30.95 6.24
C GLY A 1047 10.48 31.53 6.14
N PRO A 1048 9.48 30.66 5.88
CA PRO A 1048 8.09 31.06 5.66
C PRO A 1048 7.34 31.43 6.96
N GLU A 1049 7.94 31.23 8.13
CA GLU A 1049 7.28 31.43 9.41
C GLU A 1049 7.05 32.93 9.70
N ILE A 1050 5.89 33.24 10.28
CA ILE A 1050 5.45 34.63 10.49
C ILE A 1050 6.23 35.30 11.65
N ASP A 1051 6.63 34.52 12.66
CA ASP A 1051 7.34 34.97 13.84
C ASP A 1051 8.52 34.08 14.21
N SER A 1052 9.45 34.63 14.99
CA SER A 1052 10.60 33.90 15.53
C SER A 1052 10.20 32.93 16.65
N TYR A 1053 9.05 33.12 17.30
CA TYR A 1053 8.61 32.29 18.43
C TYR A 1053 8.13 30.90 18.04
N HIS A 1054 8.00 30.60 16.75
CA HIS A 1054 7.58 29.31 16.23
C HIS A 1054 8.32 28.13 16.89
N ALA A 1055 9.65 28.18 16.98
CA ALA A 1055 10.45 27.07 17.51
C ALA A 1055 10.13 26.73 18.98
N LEU A 1056 9.73 27.71 19.78
CA LEU A 1056 9.39 27.53 21.19
C LEU A 1056 8.03 26.86 21.41
N ARG A 1057 7.22 26.67 20.36
CA ARG A 1057 5.86 26.13 20.48
C ARG A 1057 5.85 24.63 20.71
N THR A 1058 6.80 23.91 20.11
CA THR A 1058 6.79 22.44 20.05
C THR A 1058 8.07 21.77 20.52
N LEU A 1059 9.18 22.51 20.62
CA LEU A 1059 10.47 22.02 21.09
C LEU A 1059 10.79 22.47 22.53
N ILE A 1060 11.55 21.66 23.24
CA ILE A 1060 12.20 21.98 24.52
C ILE A 1060 13.70 21.66 24.43
N PRO A 1061 14.56 22.32 25.23
CA PRO A 1061 15.98 21.97 25.29
C PRO A 1061 16.17 20.49 25.61
N SER A 1062 17.14 19.85 24.96
CA SER A 1062 17.65 18.54 25.36
C SER A 1062 18.31 18.64 26.75
N CYS A 1063 17.87 17.80 27.69
CA CYS A 1063 18.36 17.78 29.08
C CYS A 1063 19.74 17.13 29.21
#